data_AF-A0A0D3DDM7-F1
#
_entry.id   AF-A0A0D3DDM7-F1
#
_cell.length_a   1.000
_cell.length_b   1.000
_cell.length_c   1.000
_cell.angle_alpha   90.00
_cell.angle_beta   90.00
_cell.angle_gamma   90.00
#
_symmetry.space_group_name_H-M   'P 1'
#
loop_
_entity.id
_entity.type
_entity.pdbx_description
1 polymer ?
#
loop_
_entity_poly.entity_id
_entity_poly.type
_entity_poly.pdbx_seq_one_letter_code
_entity_poly.pdbx_strand_id
1 'polypeptide(L)'
;MPSLISQQWQERTSGFFSSSGTKLREARQSAGAFVGEVAKDAKVNVTDVAERVGSLFKSRWAILQQPATRHAVQEHLITAAATTGTLVRKGITETKEKVSVGKIKVEEAAKKTAQKSKTLLTDIERWQKGVASSDVFGVAIEVTVQRQESTRPIPFILIKCADYLILTGLNSPSLFKAEGDKKLIQQLVSAYNQVTCLSDPSASIPEGVNPVDVAALMKYYLASLPTPLTTFELYNEVKDARSSVNRMRKSLQKLSSVNYNTLEFVTALLLRVSEKSQLNKMDSHSLAMEMAPVIMWREDKRPESYREYWRHPSRSPKKSNDFETATPWDLLSDEGEGVDASSSIPLDDIVQVDFGAVEVVQCLIEHHNAIFTDAEETSSQVMARSYLSIILSTLLLFLPLLTAAEAEWKPKKFPVVVSTWSFIEAARAAWRAVDKGSSAVEAVVEGCSACEELRCDGTVGPGGSPNENGETMLDALVMDGVTMEVGAVAAMRYVKDGIRAAWLVMKYSRHTLLAGEGASAFAISMGLPGPMNLSSPESLKKWSDWKENRCQPNFRKNVVPANGCGPYKPKDGGIDVSTESCEMGTIEYRLPPLVGPHNHDTISMAVIDKMGHIAVGTSTNGATFKIPGRVGDGPIAGSSAYADDEVGGCGATGDGDIMMRFLPCYQVVESMRQGMKPEEAAKDAVSRIARKFPDFVGAVVAVDKNGSHAGACHGWTFQYSVQDPNMDDVQVFTVLP
;
A
#
# COMPACT_ATOMS: atom_id res chain seq x y z
N MET A 1 51.47 21.98 14.87
CA MET A 1 50.43 21.74 15.88
C MET A 1 49.48 20.67 15.35
N PRO A 2 49.35 19.49 15.97
CA PRO A 2 48.30 18.53 15.66
C PRO A 2 47.02 18.86 16.43
N SER A 3 45.89 18.69 15.74
CA SER A 3 44.53 19.10 16.09
C SER A 3 43.94 18.44 17.35
N LEU A 4 43.21 19.27 18.13
CA LEU A 4 42.45 19.01 19.36
C LEU A 4 41.42 17.83 19.35
N ILE A 5 41.30 17.06 18.27
CA ILE A 5 40.34 15.95 18.16
C ILE A 5 40.81 14.70 18.95
N SER A 6 42.11 14.56 19.20
CA SER A 6 42.69 13.37 19.84
C SER A 6 42.45 13.28 21.35
N GLN A 7 42.29 14.40 22.06
CA GLN A 7 42.13 14.40 23.53
C GLN A 7 40.71 14.03 23.97
N GLN A 8 39.68 14.52 23.25
CA GLN A 8 38.27 14.19 23.56
C GLN A 8 37.95 12.69 23.40
N TRP A 9 38.66 11.99 22.52
CA TRP A 9 38.47 10.55 22.32
C TRP A 9 39.08 9.72 23.45
N GLN A 10 40.18 10.16 24.06
CA GLN A 10 40.81 9.49 25.20
C GLN A 10 40.00 9.66 26.48
N GLU A 11 39.39 10.83 26.71
CA GLU A 11 38.52 11.04 27.89
C GLU A 11 37.24 10.20 27.80
N ARG A 12 36.58 10.16 26.63
CA ARG A 12 35.36 9.36 26.42
C ARG A 12 35.58 7.86 26.52
N THR A 13 36.75 7.35 26.09
CA THR A 13 37.10 5.94 26.24
C THR A 13 37.41 5.59 27.69
N SER A 14 38.10 6.46 28.43
CA SER A 14 38.41 6.23 29.86
C SER A 14 37.15 6.13 30.75
N GLY A 15 36.15 7.00 30.52
CA GLY A 15 34.87 6.96 31.24
C GLY A 15 34.03 5.70 30.89
N PHE A 16 34.15 5.22 29.66
CA PHE A 16 33.45 4.01 29.21
C PHE A 16 34.03 2.73 29.85
N PHE A 17 35.35 2.63 30.01
CA PHE A 17 35.97 1.47 30.66
C PHE A 17 35.75 1.44 32.18
N SER A 18 35.65 2.61 32.83
CA SER A 18 35.28 2.71 34.24
C SER A 18 33.85 2.21 34.51
N SER A 19 32.87 2.64 33.70
CA SER A 19 31.45 2.22 33.85
C SER A 19 31.18 0.78 33.39
N SER A 20 32.02 0.22 32.53
CA SER A 20 31.92 -1.19 32.10
C SER A 20 32.50 -2.14 33.15
N GLY A 21 33.53 -1.71 33.89
CA GLY A 21 34.10 -2.46 35.01
C GLY A 21 33.13 -2.61 36.20
N THR A 22 32.30 -1.59 36.46
CA THR A 22 31.26 -1.65 37.50
C THR A 22 30.11 -2.58 37.10
N LYS A 23 29.65 -2.51 35.84
CA LYS A 23 28.62 -3.42 35.30
C LYS A 23 29.05 -4.88 35.22
N LEU A 24 30.34 -5.14 34.95
CA LEU A 24 30.91 -6.49 35.00
C LEU A 24 31.06 -7.01 36.44
N ARG A 25 31.31 -6.13 37.43
CA ARG A 25 31.28 -6.49 38.86
C ARG A 25 29.86 -6.81 39.33
N GLU A 26 28.86 -6.05 38.90
CA GLU A 26 27.44 -6.30 39.19
C GLU A 26 26.95 -7.59 38.54
N ALA A 27 27.31 -7.85 37.28
CA ALA A 27 27.00 -9.10 36.59
C ALA A 27 27.67 -10.31 37.26
N ARG A 28 28.89 -10.14 37.79
CA ARG A 28 29.61 -11.17 38.56
C ARG A 28 28.97 -11.42 39.93
N GLN A 29 28.47 -10.39 40.61
CA GLN A 29 27.73 -10.52 41.87
C GLN A 29 26.34 -11.16 41.66
N SER A 30 25.66 -10.80 40.58
CA SER A 30 24.34 -11.35 40.22
C SER A 30 24.44 -12.82 39.76
N ALA A 31 25.47 -13.17 39.00
CA ALA A 31 25.79 -14.57 38.68
C ALA A 31 26.23 -15.36 39.91
N GLY A 32 26.96 -14.75 40.85
CA GLY A 32 27.34 -15.38 42.13
C GLY A 32 26.15 -15.67 43.04
N ALA A 33 25.14 -14.78 43.07
CA ALA A 33 23.89 -14.99 43.81
C ALA A 33 23.04 -16.11 43.18
N PHE A 34 22.93 -16.14 41.84
CA PHE A 34 22.19 -17.17 41.11
C PHE A 34 22.86 -18.56 41.20
N VAL A 35 24.20 -18.61 41.16
CA VAL A 35 24.97 -19.85 41.39
C VAL A 35 24.89 -20.29 42.86
N GLY A 36 24.82 -19.35 43.80
CA GLY A 36 24.62 -19.64 45.23
C GLY A 36 23.24 -20.25 45.55
N GLU A 37 22.19 -19.87 44.82
CA GLU A 37 20.86 -20.49 44.94
C GLU A 37 20.80 -21.89 44.31
N VAL A 38 21.50 -22.11 43.20
CA VAL A 38 21.56 -23.43 42.53
C VAL A 38 22.51 -24.41 43.25
N ALA A 39 23.50 -23.91 44.00
CA ALA A 39 24.48 -24.72 44.73
C ALA A 39 24.01 -25.27 46.09
N LYS A 40 22.79 -24.93 46.55
CA LYS A 40 22.22 -25.56 47.77
C LYS A 40 21.80 -27.02 47.56
N ASP A 41 21.65 -27.48 46.31
CA ASP A 41 21.13 -28.82 45.99
C ASP A 41 22.15 -29.82 45.40
N ALA A 42 23.43 -29.45 45.25
CA ALA A 42 24.43 -30.37 44.70
C ALA A 42 25.78 -30.24 45.43
N LYS A 43 26.02 -31.09 46.43
CA LYS A 43 27.31 -31.25 47.13
C LYS A 43 28.45 -31.68 46.20
N VAL A 44 29.02 -30.77 45.41
CA VAL A 44 30.28 -30.98 44.68
C VAL A 44 31.15 -29.70 44.74
N ASN A 45 32.45 -29.87 44.97
CA ASN A 45 33.38 -28.81 45.38
C ASN A 45 33.76 -27.87 44.20
N VAL A 46 33.17 -26.67 44.18
CA VAL A 46 33.20 -25.69 43.07
C VAL A 46 34.54 -24.93 42.93
N THR A 47 35.38 -24.94 43.96
CA THR A 47 36.60 -24.13 44.01
C THR A 47 37.67 -24.56 43.00
N ASP A 48 37.83 -25.85 42.77
CA ASP A 48 38.92 -26.40 41.93
C ASP A 48 38.67 -26.20 40.41
N VAL A 49 37.40 -26.15 40.01
CA VAL A 49 37.01 -25.92 38.61
C VAL A 49 37.06 -24.44 38.26
N ALA A 50 36.67 -23.56 39.19
CA ALA A 50 36.72 -22.12 38.99
C ALA A 50 38.17 -21.60 38.86
N GLU A 51 39.12 -22.21 39.59
CA GLU A 51 40.52 -21.80 39.58
C GLU A 51 41.24 -22.21 38.28
N ARG A 52 40.96 -23.40 37.74
CA ARG A 52 41.51 -23.86 36.45
C ARG A 52 41.03 -23.02 35.28
N VAL A 53 39.74 -22.68 35.23
CA VAL A 53 39.15 -21.85 34.17
C VAL A 53 39.65 -20.41 34.25
N GLY A 54 39.84 -19.88 35.46
CA GLY A 54 40.42 -18.55 35.68
C GLY A 54 41.86 -18.42 35.19
N SER A 55 42.68 -19.46 35.36
CA SER A 55 44.09 -19.45 34.89
C SER A 55 44.23 -19.47 33.36
N LEU A 56 43.36 -20.23 32.67
CA LEU A 56 43.35 -20.39 31.21
C LEU A 56 42.89 -19.13 30.48
N PHE A 57 41.99 -18.35 31.09
CA PHE A 57 41.56 -17.06 30.55
C PHE A 57 42.65 -16.00 30.68
N LYS A 58 43.40 -16.01 31.79
CA LYS A 58 44.49 -15.06 32.04
C LYS A 58 45.67 -15.27 31.07
N SER A 59 46.04 -16.52 30.80
CA SER A 59 47.15 -16.82 29.88
C SER A 59 46.85 -16.48 28.42
N ARG A 60 45.57 -16.58 28.00
CA ARG A 60 45.15 -16.25 26.62
C ARG A 60 44.90 -14.75 26.40
N TRP A 61 44.57 -14.00 27.45
CA TRP A 61 44.43 -12.54 27.37
C TRP A 61 45.76 -11.82 27.14
N ALA A 62 46.87 -12.35 27.66
CA ALA A 62 48.21 -11.80 27.44
C ALA A 62 48.69 -11.91 25.97
N ILE A 63 48.15 -12.85 25.20
CA ILE A 63 48.52 -13.09 23.80
C ILE A 63 47.84 -12.09 22.85
N LEU A 64 46.67 -11.56 23.25
CA LEU A 64 45.87 -10.59 22.47
C LEU A 64 46.42 -9.15 22.51
N GLN A 65 47.46 -8.88 23.28
CA GLN A 65 48.03 -7.53 23.43
C GLN A 65 49.19 -7.22 22.46
N GLN A 66 49.55 -8.11 21.54
CA GLN A 66 50.60 -7.82 20.55
C GLN A 66 50.03 -7.33 19.22
N PRO A 67 50.65 -6.30 18.59
CA PRO A 67 50.11 -5.68 17.40
C PRO A 67 50.52 -6.47 16.16
N ALA A 68 49.60 -7.21 15.55
CA ALA A 68 49.80 -7.80 14.22
C ALA A 68 48.53 -7.72 13.37
N THR A 69 48.73 -7.52 12.07
CA THR A 69 47.78 -7.03 11.06
C THR A 69 46.51 -7.87 10.88
N ARG A 70 45.44 -7.16 10.50
CA ARG A 70 44.01 -7.57 10.36
C ARG A 70 43.73 -8.97 9.80
N HIS A 71 44.58 -9.51 8.92
CA HIS A 71 44.37 -10.82 8.31
C HIS A 71 44.75 -12.02 9.19
N ALA A 72 45.74 -11.89 10.09
CA ALA A 72 46.18 -13.01 10.93
C ALA A 72 45.19 -13.33 12.09
N VAL A 73 44.41 -12.32 12.52
CA VAL A 73 43.44 -12.46 13.62
C VAL A 73 42.22 -13.27 13.18
N GLN A 74 41.81 -13.15 11.91
CA GLN A 74 40.60 -13.80 11.40
C GLN A 74 40.80 -15.31 11.19
N GLU A 75 41.97 -15.74 10.68
CA GLU A 75 42.28 -17.17 10.53
C GLU A 75 42.41 -17.88 11.89
N HIS A 76 43.08 -17.26 12.86
CA HIS A 76 43.26 -17.87 14.18
C HIS A 76 41.97 -17.98 15.00
N LEU A 77 41.00 -17.08 14.80
CA LEU A 77 39.68 -17.17 15.43
C LEU A 77 38.81 -18.28 14.81
N ILE A 78 38.91 -18.51 13.50
CA ILE A 78 38.18 -19.59 12.82
C ILE A 78 38.72 -20.95 13.25
N THR A 79 40.05 -21.10 13.39
CA THR A 79 40.66 -22.34 13.89
C THR A 79 40.29 -22.62 15.36
N ALA A 80 40.21 -21.59 16.21
CA ALA A 80 39.81 -21.73 17.62
C ALA A 80 38.32 -22.08 17.80
N ALA A 81 37.44 -21.55 16.95
CA ALA A 81 36.02 -21.89 16.94
C ALA A 81 35.79 -23.36 16.51
N ALA A 82 36.53 -23.84 15.51
CA ALA A 82 36.43 -25.21 15.01
C ALA A 82 36.89 -26.27 16.02
N THR A 83 37.94 -25.98 16.80
CA THR A 83 38.44 -26.89 17.86
C THR A 83 37.55 -26.92 19.10
N THR A 84 36.87 -25.83 19.41
CA THR A 84 35.93 -25.76 20.54
C THR A 84 34.69 -26.63 20.30
N GLY A 85 34.22 -26.73 19.05
CA GLY A 85 33.07 -27.58 18.69
C GLY A 85 33.35 -29.09 18.71
N THR A 86 34.60 -29.52 18.52
CA THR A 86 34.98 -30.95 18.46
C THR A 86 35.28 -31.54 19.84
N LEU A 87 35.86 -30.77 20.76
CA LEU A 87 36.13 -31.23 22.14
C LEU A 87 34.87 -31.30 23.02
N VAL A 88 33.92 -30.39 22.83
CA VAL A 88 32.61 -30.44 23.51
C VAL A 88 31.82 -31.68 23.10
N ARG A 89 31.97 -32.14 21.85
CA ARG A 89 31.32 -33.37 21.37
C ARG A 89 31.93 -34.64 21.95
N LYS A 90 33.24 -34.63 22.24
CA LYS A 90 33.97 -35.78 22.84
C LYS A 90 33.80 -35.89 24.36
N GLY A 91 33.58 -34.79 25.08
CA GLY A 91 33.34 -34.82 26.54
C GLY A 91 31.93 -35.25 26.96
N ILE A 92 30.97 -35.35 26.03
CA ILE A 92 29.56 -35.64 26.32
C ILE A 92 29.22 -37.15 26.12
N THR A 93 30.17 -37.96 25.66
CA THR A 93 29.94 -39.39 25.40
C THR A 93 30.24 -40.33 26.58
N GLU A 94 30.72 -39.82 27.72
CA GLU A 94 31.20 -40.67 28.84
C GLU A 94 30.37 -40.68 30.12
N THR A 95 29.16 -40.11 30.15
CA THR A 95 28.25 -40.28 31.30
C THR A 95 26.86 -40.69 30.83
N LYS A 96 26.73 -41.99 30.59
CA LYS A 96 25.46 -42.68 30.36
C LYS A 96 24.74 -42.89 31.70
N GLU A 97 23.43 -42.71 31.69
CA GLU A 97 22.48 -43.00 32.77
C GLU A 97 22.43 -42.04 33.97
N LYS A 98 21.85 -40.86 33.74
CA LYS A 98 20.66 -40.30 34.43
C LYS A 98 20.53 -38.84 34.02
N VAL A 99 19.29 -38.33 33.97
CA VAL A 99 18.90 -36.94 33.69
C VAL A 99 18.67 -36.60 32.20
N SER A 100 17.64 -37.21 31.60
CA SER A 100 17.08 -36.82 30.29
C SER A 100 16.32 -35.48 30.33
N VAL A 101 15.86 -35.03 31.50
CA VAL A 101 15.10 -33.77 31.65
C VAL A 101 16.01 -32.53 31.76
N GLY A 102 17.20 -32.68 32.34
CA GLY A 102 18.19 -31.61 32.44
C GLY A 102 18.88 -31.31 31.11
N LYS A 103 19.07 -32.33 30.25
CA LYS A 103 19.73 -32.16 28.95
C LYS A 103 18.95 -31.22 28.03
N ILE A 104 17.63 -31.34 27.99
CA ILE A 104 16.76 -30.48 27.17
C ILE A 104 16.77 -29.03 27.68
N LYS A 105 16.63 -28.82 28.99
CA LYS A 105 16.66 -27.47 29.58
C LYS A 105 18.02 -26.79 29.44
N VAL A 106 19.11 -27.55 29.54
CA VAL A 106 20.48 -27.03 29.35
C VAL A 106 20.77 -26.76 27.87
N GLU A 107 20.32 -27.63 26.95
CA GLU A 107 20.42 -27.34 25.50
C GLU A 107 19.59 -26.12 25.10
N GLU A 108 18.40 -25.96 25.68
CA GLU A 108 17.52 -24.84 25.39
C GLU A 108 18.05 -23.54 25.99
N ALA A 109 18.60 -23.58 27.22
CA ALA A 109 19.32 -22.45 27.82
C ALA A 109 20.61 -22.11 27.06
N ALA A 110 21.34 -23.10 26.56
CA ALA A 110 22.53 -22.91 25.74
C ALA A 110 22.18 -22.34 24.36
N LYS A 111 21.10 -22.79 23.72
CA LYS A 111 20.57 -22.21 22.47
C LYS A 111 20.09 -20.78 22.69
N LYS A 112 19.39 -20.50 23.79
CA LYS A 112 18.88 -19.15 24.11
C LYS A 112 20.01 -18.19 24.46
N THR A 113 21.04 -18.67 25.14
CA THR A 113 22.26 -17.90 25.46
C THR A 113 23.11 -17.70 24.21
N ALA A 114 23.31 -18.73 23.37
CA ALA A 114 24.03 -18.61 22.11
C ALA A 114 23.32 -17.68 21.13
N GLN A 115 21.98 -17.72 21.08
CA GLN A 115 21.18 -16.79 20.29
C GLN A 115 21.37 -15.37 20.81
N LYS A 116 21.22 -15.13 22.13
CA LYS A 116 21.44 -13.81 22.73
C LYS A 116 22.86 -13.30 22.53
N SER A 117 23.87 -14.15 22.66
CA SER A 117 25.27 -13.81 22.42
C SER A 117 25.54 -13.52 20.94
N LYS A 118 24.89 -14.24 20.01
CA LYS A 118 24.96 -13.97 18.58
C LYS A 118 24.31 -12.62 18.24
N THR A 119 23.14 -12.31 18.82
CA THR A 119 22.49 -11.00 18.67
C THR A 119 23.36 -9.89 19.24
N LEU A 120 23.93 -10.08 20.43
CA LEU A 120 24.81 -9.11 21.07
C LEU A 120 26.10 -8.88 20.28
N LEU A 121 26.68 -9.94 19.71
CA LEU A 121 27.88 -9.85 18.86
C LEU A 121 27.56 -9.15 17.54
N THR A 122 26.42 -9.43 16.91
CA THR A 122 25.97 -8.68 15.73
C THR A 122 25.70 -7.23 16.05
N ASP A 123 25.15 -6.92 17.24
CA ASP A 123 24.87 -5.54 17.65
C ASP A 123 26.14 -4.78 18.01
N ILE A 124 27.15 -5.44 18.58
CA ILE A 124 28.48 -4.87 18.86
C ILE A 124 29.28 -4.67 17.57
N GLU A 125 29.24 -5.62 16.61
CA GLU A 125 29.82 -5.44 15.27
C GLU A 125 29.09 -4.33 14.48
N ARG A 126 27.78 -4.16 14.67
CA ARG A 126 26.94 -3.09 14.10
C ARG A 126 27.26 -1.72 14.72
N TRP A 127 27.52 -1.66 16.02
CA TRP A 127 27.92 -0.43 16.73
C TRP A 127 29.35 0.02 16.41
N GLN A 128 30.28 -0.92 16.24
CA GLN A 128 31.69 -0.61 15.92
C GLN A 128 31.89 -0.04 14.50
N LYS A 129 30.89 -0.14 13.62
CA LYS A 129 30.94 0.36 12.23
C LYS A 129 30.31 1.74 12.01
N GLY A 130 29.75 2.38 13.04
CA GLY A 130 28.89 3.56 12.87
C GLY A 130 27.49 3.15 12.38
N VAL A 131 26.48 4.02 12.57
CA VAL A 131 25.06 3.76 12.26
C VAL A 131 24.94 3.00 10.94
N ALA A 132 24.38 1.79 10.97
CA ALA A 132 24.47 0.87 9.85
C ALA A 132 23.83 1.50 8.60
N SER A 133 24.38 1.20 7.42
CA SER A 133 23.92 1.78 6.15
C SER A 133 22.45 1.51 5.82
N SER A 134 21.80 0.58 6.53
CA SER A 134 20.42 0.13 6.33
C SER A 134 19.44 0.52 7.46
N ASP A 135 19.87 1.21 8.51
CA ASP A 135 18.95 1.60 9.61
C ASP A 135 17.94 2.67 9.14
N VAL A 136 16.71 2.58 9.66
CA VAL A 136 15.60 3.52 9.38
C VAL A 136 15.24 4.35 10.63
N PHE A 137 15.17 3.72 11.81
CA PHE A 137 14.95 4.42 13.08
C PHE A 137 16.24 5.06 13.60
N GLY A 138 16.15 6.26 14.17
CA GLY A 138 17.32 6.97 14.69
C GLY A 138 18.19 7.66 13.63
N VAL A 139 17.80 7.57 12.36
CA VAL A 139 18.49 8.17 11.21
C VAL A 139 17.83 9.50 10.83
N ALA A 140 18.61 10.46 10.36
CA ALA A 140 18.09 11.74 9.86
C ALA A 140 17.10 11.51 8.71
N ILE A 141 16.00 12.25 8.71
CA ILE A 141 14.86 11.99 7.81
C ILE A 141 15.25 12.14 6.33
N GLU A 142 16.14 13.08 6.02
CA GLU A 142 16.66 13.33 4.68
C GLU A 142 17.47 12.14 4.17
N VAL A 143 18.29 11.54 5.04
CA VAL A 143 19.08 10.34 4.72
C VAL A 143 18.14 9.17 4.45
N THR A 144 17.07 9.03 5.25
CA THR A 144 16.06 7.98 5.06
C THR A 144 15.34 8.12 3.71
N VAL A 145 14.92 9.33 3.33
CA VAL A 145 14.23 9.58 2.05
C VAL A 145 15.19 9.43 0.85
N GLN A 146 16.44 9.90 0.97
CA GLN A 146 17.45 9.73 -0.09
C GLN A 146 17.72 8.26 -0.40
N ARG A 147 17.73 7.38 0.62
CA ARG A 147 17.94 5.93 0.45
C ARG A 147 16.76 5.21 -0.20
N GLN A 148 15.57 5.82 -0.24
CA GLN A 148 14.34 5.18 -0.69
C GLN A 148 14.13 5.26 -2.21
N GLU A 149 14.92 6.04 -2.95
CA GLU A 149 14.77 6.28 -4.40
C GLU A 149 13.33 6.63 -4.82
N SER A 150 12.58 7.27 -3.91
CA SER A 150 11.16 7.61 -4.09
C SER A 150 11.01 8.97 -4.77
N THR A 151 9.99 9.10 -5.61
CA THR A 151 9.58 10.39 -6.20
C THR A 151 8.90 11.31 -5.18
N ARG A 152 8.46 10.78 -4.03
CA ARG A 152 7.82 11.56 -2.95
C ARG A 152 8.79 11.82 -1.80
N PRO A 153 8.94 13.07 -1.32
CA PRO A 153 9.88 13.44 -0.26
C PRO A 153 9.36 13.10 1.15
N ILE A 154 8.79 11.90 1.36
CA ILE A 154 8.18 11.45 2.62
C ILE A 154 8.66 10.02 2.94
N PRO A 155 9.08 9.72 4.19
CA PRO A 155 9.52 8.37 4.57
C PRO A 155 8.44 7.30 4.36
N PHE A 156 8.79 6.20 3.67
CA PHE A 156 7.85 5.08 3.42
C PHE A 156 7.21 4.49 4.68
N ILE A 157 7.92 4.42 5.81
CA ILE A 157 7.34 3.94 7.07
C ILE A 157 6.13 4.77 7.51
N LEU A 158 6.18 6.09 7.33
CA LEU A 158 5.06 6.97 7.66
C LEU A 158 3.91 6.75 6.68
N ILE A 159 4.19 6.56 5.40
CA ILE A 159 3.19 6.24 4.37
C ILE A 159 2.47 4.94 4.71
N LYS A 160 3.22 3.86 4.99
CA LYS A 160 2.63 2.56 5.34
C LYS A 160 1.81 2.59 6.63
N CYS A 161 2.25 3.33 7.64
CA CYS A 161 1.48 3.51 8.87
C CYS A 161 0.19 4.29 8.60
N ALA A 162 0.26 5.38 7.84
CA ALA A 162 -0.90 6.19 7.50
C ALA A 162 -1.91 5.42 6.66
N ASP A 163 -1.46 4.70 5.62
CA ASP A 163 -2.32 3.85 4.79
C ASP A 163 -3.09 2.84 5.67
N TYR A 164 -2.38 2.15 6.57
CA TYR A 164 -2.99 1.19 7.49
C TYR A 164 -4.02 1.84 8.42
N LEU A 165 -3.68 2.99 9.02
CA LEU A 165 -4.55 3.71 9.94
C LEU A 165 -5.79 4.29 9.25
N ILE A 166 -5.65 4.78 8.02
CA ILE A 166 -6.77 5.29 7.23
C ILE A 166 -7.72 4.14 6.85
N LEU A 167 -7.16 2.99 6.45
CA LEU A 167 -7.95 1.83 6.02
C LEU A 167 -8.69 1.13 7.16
N THR A 168 -8.07 1.03 8.34
CA THR A 168 -8.57 0.15 9.42
C THR A 168 -8.69 0.81 10.79
N GLY A 169 -8.01 1.95 11.00
CA GLY A 169 -7.75 2.49 12.33
C GLY A 169 -8.56 3.71 12.74
N LEU A 170 -9.15 4.49 11.82
CA LEU A 170 -9.73 5.81 12.15
C LEU A 170 -10.82 5.79 13.24
N ASN A 171 -11.53 4.67 13.41
CA ASN A 171 -12.57 4.51 14.42
C ASN A 171 -12.05 3.92 15.74
N SER A 172 -10.80 3.45 15.79
CA SER A 172 -10.22 2.83 16.98
C SER A 172 -9.97 3.88 18.06
N PRO A 173 -10.40 3.64 19.31
CA PRO A 173 -10.20 4.61 20.37
C PRO A 173 -8.72 4.74 20.76
N SER A 174 -8.31 5.91 21.24
CA SER A 174 -6.97 6.16 21.80
C SER A 174 -5.80 6.01 20.82
N LEU A 175 -6.02 6.21 19.51
CA LEU A 175 -4.93 6.34 18.53
C LEU A 175 -3.95 7.43 18.97
N PHE A 176 -2.66 7.17 18.82
CA PHE A 176 -1.54 8.01 19.28
C PHE A 176 -1.43 8.24 20.79
N LYS A 177 -2.49 8.03 21.57
CA LYS A 177 -2.49 8.14 23.03
C LYS A 177 -1.95 6.90 23.73
N ALA A 178 -2.37 5.71 23.31
CA ALA A 178 -1.89 4.47 23.92
C ALA A 178 -0.45 4.11 23.47
N GLU A 179 0.31 3.43 24.35
CA GLU A 179 1.70 3.02 24.08
C GLU A 179 1.85 1.82 23.13
N GLY A 180 0.77 1.07 22.90
CA GLY A 180 0.76 -0.17 22.13
C GLY A 180 1.53 -1.34 22.77
N ASP A 181 1.53 -2.51 22.13
CA ASP A 181 2.28 -3.70 22.57
C ASP A 181 3.78 -3.54 22.27
N LYS A 182 4.56 -3.38 23.34
CA LYS A 182 6.01 -3.19 23.29
C LYS A 182 6.72 -4.30 22.51
N LYS A 183 6.29 -5.57 22.63
CA LYS A 183 6.96 -6.70 21.96
C LYS A 183 6.71 -6.68 20.46
N LEU A 184 5.49 -6.37 20.05
CA LEU A 184 5.12 -6.29 18.64
C LEU A 184 5.82 -5.12 17.96
N ILE A 185 5.80 -3.94 18.61
CA ILE A 185 6.49 -2.75 18.11
C ILE A 185 7.99 -3.01 17.96
N GLN A 186 8.62 -3.71 18.91
CA GLN A 186 10.02 -4.13 18.79
C GLN A 186 10.31 -5.02 17.59
N GLN A 187 9.40 -5.94 17.27
CA GLN A 187 9.51 -6.80 16.09
C GLN A 187 9.39 -5.98 14.81
N LEU A 188 8.42 -5.05 14.75
CA LEU A 188 8.22 -4.16 13.60
C LEU A 188 9.42 -3.23 13.38
N VAL A 189 9.95 -2.60 14.44
CA VAL A 189 11.16 -1.77 14.37
C VAL A 189 12.35 -2.58 13.86
N SER A 190 12.52 -3.81 14.36
CA SER A 190 13.58 -4.71 13.91
C SER A 190 13.42 -5.07 12.44
N ALA A 191 12.20 -5.31 11.98
CA ALA A 191 11.90 -5.59 10.57
C ALA A 191 12.26 -4.39 9.69
N TYR A 192 11.79 -3.19 10.01
CA TYR A 192 12.09 -1.98 9.24
C TYR A 192 13.59 -1.63 9.18
N ASN A 193 14.36 -1.89 10.25
CA ASN A 193 15.82 -1.67 10.28
C ASN A 193 16.64 -2.77 9.58
N GLN A 194 16.03 -3.90 9.19
CA GLN A 194 16.69 -5.00 8.48
C GLN A 194 16.50 -4.92 6.97
N VAL A 195 15.55 -4.11 6.50
CA VAL A 195 15.20 -3.99 5.08
C VAL A 195 16.28 -3.16 4.37
N THR A 196 17.07 -3.80 3.51
CA THR A 196 18.11 -3.15 2.69
C THR A 196 17.54 -2.46 1.43
N CYS A 197 16.32 -2.79 1.03
CA CYS A 197 15.60 -2.18 -0.09
C CYS A 197 14.11 -2.01 0.29
N LEU A 198 13.63 -0.79 0.47
CA LEU A 198 12.29 -0.51 1.00
C LEU A 198 11.14 -0.72 0.00
N SER A 199 11.46 -1.29 -1.18
CA SER A 199 10.53 -1.85 -2.17
C SER A 199 10.19 -3.34 -1.94
N ASP A 200 10.73 -3.96 -0.87
CA ASP A 200 10.47 -5.36 -0.53
C ASP A 200 9.08 -5.56 0.11
N PRO A 201 8.20 -6.41 -0.45
CA PRO A 201 6.88 -6.73 0.11
C PRO A 201 6.91 -7.31 1.53
N SER A 202 8.07 -7.77 2.03
CA SER A 202 8.22 -8.25 3.41
C SER A 202 8.24 -7.15 4.49
N ALA A 203 8.29 -5.87 4.11
CA ALA A 203 8.27 -4.72 5.02
C ALA A 203 6.86 -4.19 5.33
N SER A 204 5.82 -4.85 4.81
CA SER A 204 4.43 -4.48 5.03
C SER A 204 3.99 -4.79 6.47
N ILE A 205 3.14 -3.93 7.04
CA ILE A 205 2.53 -4.17 8.36
C ILE A 205 1.65 -5.42 8.23
N PRO A 206 1.84 -6.47 9.06
CA PRO A 206 1.04 -7.69 8.97
C PRO A 206 -0.46 -7.42 9.11
N GLU A 207 -1.28 -8.16 8.37
CA GLU A 207 -2.73 -8.07 8.49
C GLU A 207 -3.19 -8.49 9.90
N GLY A 208 -4.10 -7.70 10.49
CA GLY A 208 -4.66 -7.98 11.81
C GLY A 208 -3.90 -7.36 13.00
N VAL A 209 -2.85 -6.58 12.76
CA VAL A 209 -2.18 -5.78 13.81
C VAL A 209 -3.16 -4.74 14.38
N ASN A 210 -3.16 -4.52 15.69
CA ASN A 210 -4.04 -3.52 16.30
C ASN A 210 -3.66 -2.11 15.78
N PRO A 211 -4.60 -1.30 15.25
CA PRO A 211 -4.30 0.05 14.77
C PRO A 211 -3.63 0.95 15.82
N VAL A 212 -3.89 0.72 17.11
CA VAL A 212 -3.21 1.43 18.20
C VAL A 212 -1.69 1.18 18.18
N ASP A 213 -1.26 -0.05 17.89
CA ASP A 213 0.16 -0.40 17.83
C ASP A 213 0.86 0.26 16.63
N VAL A 214 0.13 0.44 15.51
CA VAL A 214 0.63 1.15 14.32
C VAL A 214 0.75 2.65 14.58
N ALA A 215 -0.24 3.25 15.24
CA ALA A 215 -0.16 4.66 15.66
C ALA A 215 1.00 4.89 16.65
N ALA A 216 1.22 3.95 17.58
CA ALA A 216 2.36 3.97 18.48
C ALA A 216 3.69 3.81 17.73
N LEU A 217 3.79 2.88 16.76
CA LEU A 217 4.97 2.72 15.90
C LEU A 217 5.34 4.02 15.16
N MET A 218 4.33 4.71 14.59
CA MET A 218 4.51 6.00 13.92
C MET A 218 5.02 7.07 14.89
N LYS A 219 4.43 7.15 16.10
CA LYS A 219 4.89 8.04 17.18
C LYS A 219 6.35 7.76 17.56
N TYR A 220 6.73 6.48 17.65
CA TYR A 220 8.10 6.07 17.98
C TYR A 220 9.10 6.35 16.86
N TYR A 221 8.69 6.27 15.59
CA TYR A 221 9.55 6.66 14.47
C TYR A 221 9.90 8.15 14.54
N LEU A 222 8.88 9.00 14.68
CA LEU A 222 9.08 10.46 14.80
C LEU A 222 9.93 10.82 16.02
N ALA A 223 9.68 10.20 17.17
CA ALA A 223 10.47 10.38 18.39
C ALA A 223 11.95 9.92 18.25
N SER A 224 12.21 8.99 17.33
CA SER A 224 13.57 8.48 17.12
C SER A 224 14.45 9.45 16.31
N LEU A 225 13.85 10.40 15.59
CA LEU A 225 14.59 11.31 14.72
C LEU A 225 15.65 12.10 15.53
N PRO A 226 16.83 12.37 14.93
CA PRO A 226 17.87 13.14 15.60
C PRO A 226 17.47 14.59 15.82
N THR A 227 16.63 15.14 14.95
CA THR A 227 16.09 16.50 14.98
C THR A 227 14.55 16.45 14.85
N PRO A 228 13.81 17.39 15.46
CA PRO A 228 12.36 17.49 15.29
C PRO A 228 11.99 17.77 13.83
N LEU A 229 10.74 17.46 13.45
CA LEU A 229 10.24 17.78 12.11
C LEU A 229 10.27 19.28 11.84
N THR A 230 10.05 20.11 12.86
CA THR A 230 10.17 21.58 12.76
C THR A 230 11.60 22.10 12.87
N THR A 231 12.59 21.23 13.08
CA THR A 231 14.01 21.54 13.35
C THR A 231 14.24 22.41 14.59
N PHE A 232 15.47 22.42 15.12
CA PHE A 232 15.79 23.21 16.32
C PHE A 232 15.87 24.70 16.02
N GLU A 233 16.31 25.05 14.81
CA GLU A 233 16.53 26.42 14.35
C GLU A 233 15.22 27.21 14.26
N LEU A 234 14.14 26.56 13.80
CA LEU A 234 12.84 27.21 13.61
C LEU A 234 11.91 27.04 14.81
N TYR A 235 12.32 26.36 15.89
CA TYR A 235 11.47 26.07 17.06
C TYR A 235 10.76 27.30 17.61
N ASN A 236 11.51 28.36 17.94
CA ASN A 236 10.95 29.59 18.52
C ASN A 236 10.10 30.34 17.49
N GLU A 237 10.54 30.37 16.22
CA GLU A 237 9.83 31.09 15.16
C GLU A 237 8.44 30.48 14.89
N VAL A 238 8.39 29.15 14.77
CA VAL A 238 7.15 28.38 14.60
C VAL A 238 6.25 28.53 15.84
N LYS A 239 6.84 28.47 17.04
CA LYS A 239 6.11 28.69 18.30
C LYS A 239 5.48 30.07 18.40
N ASP A 240 6.17 31.12 17.97
CA ASP A 240 5.65 32.48 17.99
C ASP A 240 4.63 32.75 16.88
N ALA A 241 4.65 31.95 15.81
CA ALA A 241 3.72 32.03 14.70
C ALA A 241 2.33 31.40 14.99
N ARG A 242 2.15 30.70 16.12
CA ARG A 242 0.92 29.97 16.48
C ARG A 242 -0.39 30.78 16.46
N SER A 243 -0.30 32.10 16.61
CA SER A 243 -1.46 33.01 16.59
C SER A 243 -1.85 33.49 15.20
N SER A 244 -1.11 33.12 14.14
CA SER A 244 -1.37 33.60 12.78
C SER A 244 -1.00 32.57 11.72
N VAL A 245 -2.01 32.05 11.01
CA VAL A 245 -1.87 31.13 9.86
C VAL A 245 -0.85 31.65 8.83
N ASN A 246 -0.88 32.94 8.52
CA ASN A 246 0.04 33.54 7.55
C ASN A 246 1.49 33.57 8.03
N ARG A 247 1.71 33.80 9.33
CA ARG A 247 3.07 33.72 9.90
C ARG A 247 3.53 32.26 9.95
N MET A 248 2.64 31.35 10.35
CA MET A 248 2.92 29.92 10.40
C MET A 248 3.38 29.39 9.04
N ARG A 249 2.63 29.70 7.98
CA ARG A 249 3.00 29.35 6.59
C ARG A 249 4.40 29.85 6.23
N LYS A 250 4.70 31.12 6.48
CA LYS A 250 6.02 31.72 6.17
C LYS A 250 7.17 31.10 6.95
N SER A 251 6.93 30.74 8.22
CA SER A 251 7.95 30.09 9.05
C SER A 251 8.19 28.65 8.62
N LEU A 252 7.14 27.90 8.25
CA LEU A 252 7.27 26.52 7.77
C LEU A 252 7.90 26.42 6.38
N GLN A 253 7.69 27.40 5.49
CA GLN A 253 8.35 27.46 4.17
C GLN A 253 9.89 27.51 4.24
N LYS A 254 10.48 27.77 5.42
CA LYS A 254 11.93 27.72 5.65
C LYS A 254 12.46 26.30 5.91
N LEU A 255 11.59 25.33 6.15
CA LEU A 255 11.97 23.94 6.35
C LEU A 255 12.54 23.33 5.06
N SER A 256 13.35 22.28 5.20
CA SER A 256 13.73 21.45 4.05
C SER A 256 12.49 20.87 3.38
N SER A 257 12.56 20.55 2.09
CA SER A 257 11.44 19.93 1.37
C SER A 257 10.96 18.65 2.06
N VAL A 258 11.88 17.83 2.57
CA VAL A 258 11.56 16.58 3.28
C VAL A 258 10.82 16.87 4.59
N ASN A 259 11.28 17.82 5.39
CA ASN A 259 10.64 18.19 6.65
C ASN A 259 9.26 18.80 6.43
N TYR A 260 9.14 19.72 5.46
CA TYR A 260 7.88 20.38 5.12
C TYR A 260 6.82 19.35 4.67
N ASN A 261 7.14 18.53 3.68
CA ASN A 261 6.21 17.53 3.14
C ASN A 261 5.88 16.44 4.16
N THR A 262 6.84 16.05 5.01
CA THR A 262 6.55 15.10 6.09
C THR A 262 5.63 15.71 7.16
N LEU A 263 5.85 16.98 7.53
CA LEU A 263 5.01 17.67 8.50
C LEU A 263 3.58 17.87 7.98
N GLU A 264 3.44 18.27 6.72
CA GLU A 264 2.16 18.34 6.01
C GLU A 264 1.47 16.96 6.05
N PHE A 265 2.16 15.90 5.63
CA PHE A 265 1.60 14.55 5.60
C PHE A 265 1.14 14.04 6.98
N VAL A 266 1.96 14.22 8.01
CA VAL A 266 1.63 13.79 9.38
C VAL A 266 0.43 14.60 9.91
N THR A 267 0.40 15.92 9.69
CA THR A 267 -0.70 16.76 10.19
C THR A 267 -2.01 16.53 9.42
N ALA A 268 -1.94 16.18 8.13
CA ALA A 268 -3.10 15.75 7.36
C ALA A 268 -3.73 14.46 7.93
N LEU A 269 -2.91 13.48 8.32
CA LEU A 269 -3.39 12.27 8.97
C LEU A 269 -4.05 12.58 10.32
N LEU A 270 -3.44 13.46 11.13
CA LEU A 270 -4.01 13.87 12.42
C LEU A 270 -5.33 14.61 12.24
N LEU A 271 -5.47 15.44 11.21
CA LEU A 271 -6.76 16.06 10.85
C LEU A 271 -7.82 14.99 10.57
N ARG A 272 -7.54 14.00 9.71
CA ARG A 272 -8.46 12.88 9.41
C ARG A 272 -8.87 12.10 10.67
N VAL A 273 -7.96 11.90 11.62
CA VAL A 273 -8.27 11.26 12.91
C VAL A 273 -9.17 12.14 13.76
N SER A 274 -8.89 13.45 13.82
CA SER A 274 -9.68 14.42 14.59
C SER A 274 -11.12 14.57 14.08
N GLU A 275 -11.34 14.45 12.77
CA GLU A 275 -12.68 14.46 12.15
C GLU A 275 -13.55 13.28 12.59
N LYS A 276 -12.93 12.20 13.11
CA LYS A 276 -13.61 11.02 13.66
C LYS A 276 -13.59 10.98 15.20
N SER A 277 -13.27 12.10 15.85
CA SER A 277 -13.21 12.28 17.32
C SER A 277 -14.43 11.75 18.08
N GLN A 278 -15.63 11.84 17.49
CA GLN A 278 -16.85 11.29 18.12
C GLN A 278 -16.78 9.77 18.36
N LEU A 279 -16.08 9.04 17.47
CA LEU A 279 -15.92 7.59 17.52
C LEU A 279 -14.63 7.20 18.25
N ASN A 280 -13.49 7.76 17.86
CA ASN A 280 -12.18 7.39 18.39
C ASN A 280 -11.77 8.14 19.68
N LYS A 281 -12.55 9.13 20.11
CA LYS A 281 -12.29 9.97 21.30
C LYS A 281 -10.99 10.76 21.25
N MET A 282 -10.48 11.05 20.06
CA MET A 282 -9.27 11.84 19.82
C MET A 282 -9.61 13.09 19.00
N ASP A 283 -9.81 14.23 19.67
CA ASP A 283 -9.98 15.54 19.03
C ASP A 283 -8.63 16.21 18.71
N SER A 284 -8.66 17.37 18.04
CA SER A 284 -7.45 18.12 17.65
C SER A 284 -6.54 18.42 18.84
N HIS A 285 -7.12 18.80 19.98
CA HIS A 285 -6.39 19.08 21.20
C HIS A 285 -5.76 17.83 21.82
N SER A 286 -6.52 16.74 21.95
CA SER A 286 -6.01 15.46 22.49
C SER A 286 -4.91 14.88 21.62
N LEU A 287 -5.01 15.00 20.29
CA LEU A 287 -3.95 14.59 19.37
C LEU A 287 -2.72 15.48 19.49
N ALA A 288 -2.90 16.80 19.63
CA ALA A 288 -1.79 17.73 19.81
C ALA A 288 -1.00 17.46 21.10
N MET A 289 -1.70 17.12 22.19
CA MET A 289 -1.06 16.74 23.47
C MET A 289 -0.12 15.53 23.32
N GLU A 290 -0.52 14.54 22.51
CA GLU A 290 0.26 13.31 22.31
C GLU A 290 1.36 13.47 21.26
N MET A 291 1.12 14.28 20.22
CA MET A 291 2.01 14.38 19.06
C MET A 291 3.00 15.54 19.13
N ALA A 292 2.71 16.61 19.87
CA ALA A 292 3.64 17.74 20.01
C ALA A 292 5.03 17.32 20.49
N PRO A 293 5.20 16.46 21.51
CA PRO A 293 6.52 16.04 21.98
C PRO A 293 7.37 15.30 20.93
N VAL A 294 6.75 14.74 19.89
CA VAL A 294 7.45 13.98 18.84
C VAL A 294 7.49 14.70 17.49
N ILE A 295 6.81 15.83 17.35
CA ILE A 295 6.86 16.69 16.16
C ILE A 295 7.83 17.86 16.40
N MET A 296 7.83 18.42 17.61
CA MET A 296 8.56 19.63 17.95
C MET A 296 9.03 19.59 19.42
N TRP A 297 10.36 19.64 19.62
CA TRP A 297 10.98 19.69 20.96
C TRP A 297 12.24 20.57 20.94
N ARG A 298 12.67 21.05 22.11
CA ARG A 298 13.88 21.86 22.26
C ARG A 298 15.12 20.98 22.39
N GLU A 299 16.28 21.47 21.97
CA GLU A 299 17.54 20.72 22.00
C GLU A 299 17.91 20.21 23.42
N ASP A 300 17.56 20.98 24.46
CA ASP A 300 17.74 20.66 25.88
C ASP A 300 16.70 19.66 26.43
N LYS A 301 15.58 19.46 25.72
CA LYS A 301 14.45 18.62 26.13
C LYS A 301 14.13 17.56 25.07
N ARG A 302 15.15 16.86 24.59
CA ARG A 302 14.95 15.70 23.71
C ARG A 302 13.99 14.71 24.38
N PRO A 303 13.03 14.10 23.67
CA PRO A 303 12.11 13.13 24.26
C PRO A 303 12.87 11.94 24.87
N GLU A 304 13.18 12.00 26.16
CA GLU A 304 13.87 10.91 26.87
C GLU A 304 12.99 9.68 27.02
N SER A 305 11.67 9.83 26.84
CA SER A 305 10.69 8.74 26.80
C SER A 305 11.08 7.63 25.82
N TYR A 306 11.68 7.97 24.67
CA TYR A 306 12.22 6.98 23.74
C TYR A 306 13.34 6.17 24.40
N ARG A 307 14.32 6.79 25.07
CA ARG A 307 15.45 6.10 25.72
C ARG A 307 15.08 5.37 27.01
N GLU A 308 14.15 5.89 27.81
CA GLU A 308 13.69 5.26 29.06
C GLU A 308 12.80 4.05 28.80
N TYR A 309 11.96 4.09 27.76
CA TYR A 309 11.14 2.95 27.32
C TYR A 309 11.98 1.71 26.99
N TRP A 310 13.18 1.89 26.43
CA TRP A 310 14.13 0.80 26.14
C TRP A 310 14.93 0.32 27.36
N ARG A 311 14.90 1.02 28.51
CA ARG A 311 15.73 0.71 29.68
C ARG A 311 15.03 -0.10 30.77
N HIS A 312 13.70 -0.14 30.83
CA HIS A 312 12.98 -0.81 31.93
C HIS A 312 12.07 -1.96 31.47
N PRO A 313 12.25 -3.19 31.98
CA PRO A 313 11.27 -4.27 31.81
C PRO A 313 10.00 -3.92 32.59
N SER A 314 8.85 -3.91 31.93
CA SER A 314 7.57 -3.59 32.57
C SER A 314 7.22 -4.61 33.66
N ARG A 315 6.93 -4.10 34.87
CA ARG A 315 6.21 -4.84 35.91
C ARG A 315 4.82 -5.17 35.39
N SER A 316 4.41 -6.43 35.57
CA SER A 316 3.08 -6.94 35.20
C SER A 316 1.95 -6.16 35.88
N PRO A 317 0.84 -5.85 35.20
CA PRO A 317 -0.32 -5.23 35.83
C PRO A 317 -0.94 -6.18 36.85
N LYS A 318 -1.25 -5.69 38.04
CA LYS A 318 -2.08 -6.40 39.02
C LYS A 318 -3.48 -6.59 38.43
N LYS A 319 -3.97 -7.82 38.41
CA LYS A 319 -5.37 -8.12 38.07
C LYS A 319 -6.28 -7.49 39.12
N SER A 320 -7.22 -6.65 38.70
CA SER A 320 -8.44 -6.34 39.44
C SER A 320 -9.62 -6.78 38.57
N ASN A 321 -10.08 -8.01 38.81
CA ASN A 321 -11.49 -8.31 38.67
C ASN A 321 -12.22 -7.70 39.87
N ASP A 322 -13.50 -7.41 39.67
CA ASP A 322 -14.49 -6.91 40.63
C ASP A 322 -14.57 -5.39 40.66
N PHE A 323 -15.59 -4.85 39.99
CA PHE A 323 -16.51 -3.83 40.51
C PHE A 323 -17.69 -3.67 39.54
N GLU A 324 -18.68 -4.55 39.67
CA GLU A 324 -20.08 -4.14 39.56
C GLU A 324 -20.62 -3.99 40.99
N THR A 325 -21.36 -2.90 41.21
CA THR A 325 -22.11 -2.52 42.42
C THR A 325 -21.32 -1.99 43.63
N ALA A 326 -21.20 -0.67 43.73
CA ALA A 326 -21.24 0.05 45.01
C ALA A 326 -21.71 1.50 44.78
N THR A 327 -22.69 1.95 45.56
CA THR A 327 -23.38 3.24 45.46
C THR A 327 -22.74 4.32 46.37
N PRO A 328 -23.07 5.62 46.17
CA PRO A 328 -22.33 6.79 46.69
C PRO A 328 -22.28 7.06 48.21
N TRP A 329 -22.34 6.05 49.09
CA TRP A 329 -22.36 6.22 50.54
C TRP A 329 -21.08 5.74 51.28
N ASP A 330 -20.07 5.22 50.57
CA ASP A 330 -18.80 4.80 51.19
C ASP A 330 -17.75 5.94 51.30
N LEU A 331 -18.11 7.14 50.86
CA LEU A 331 -17.52 8.38 51.39
C LEU A 331 -18.22 8.65 52.72
N LEU A 332 -17.64 8.18 53.83
CA LEU A 332 -17.69 8.73 55.20
C LEU A 332 -17.38 7.62 56.23
N SER A 333 -16.10 7.43 56.55
CA SER A 333 -15.65 6.81 57.80
C SER A 333 -14.23 7.28 58.09
N ASP A 334 -14.07 7.78 59.29
CA ASP A 334 -13.09 8.76 59.73
C ASP A 334 -11.97 8.13 60.58
N GLU A 335 -10.85 8.84 60.60
CA GLU A 335 -9.75 8.90 61.59
C GLU A 335 -8.86 7.69 61.96
N GLY A 336 -7.55 7.97 62.07
CA GLY A 336 -6.56 7.09 62.71
C GLY A 336 -5.07 7.40 62.45
N GLU A 337 -4.59 8.55 62.93
CA GLU A 337 -3.24 8.90 63.42
C GLU A 337 -1.94 8.23 62.89
N GLY A 338 -1.02 9.08 62.39
CA GLY A 338 0.30 9.27 63.03
C GLY A 338 1.57 8.64 62.42
N VAL A 339 2.56 9.52 62.14
CA VAL A 339 4.04 9.31 62.14
C VAL A 339 4.62 8.68 60.84
N ASP A 340 5.59 9.22 60.10
CA ASP A 340 6.63 10.22 60.36
C ASP A 340 7.01 10.96 59.06
N ALA A 341 7.21 12.27 59.18
CA ALA A 341 7.72 13.15 58.13
C ALA A 341 9.26 13.12 58.13
N SER A 342 9.87 12.18 57.40
CA SER A 342 11.26 12.31 56.92
C SER A 342 11.53 11.45 55.69
N SER A 343 10.98 11.86 54.55
CA SER A 343 11.66 11.62 53.29
C SER A 343 11.57 12.88 52.46
N SER A 344 12.75 13.44 52.19
CA SER A 344 13.00 14.51 51.25
C SER A 344 12.19 14.28 49.98
N ILE A 345 11.25 15.19 49.71
CA ILE A 345 10.56 15.32 48.42
C ILE A 345 11.65 15.40 47.34
N PRO A 346 11.70 14.47 46.36
CA PRO A 346 12.45 14.73 45.14
C PRO A 346 11.63 15.78 44.37
N LEU A 347 12.00 17.05 44.55
CA LEU A 347 11.69 18.09 43.59
C LEU A 347 12.59 17.84 42.37
N ASP A 348 11.99 17.88 41.19
CA ASP A 348 12.54 17.66 39.83
C ASP A 348 12.74 16.17 39.48
N ASP A 349 12.08 15.56 38.47
CA ASP A 349 11.79 16.02 37.12
C ASP A 349 10.37 15.64 36.64
N ILE A 350 9.35 16.47 36.94
CA ILE A 350 8.09 16.39 36.18
C ILE A 350 8.36 17.05 34.84
N VAL A 351 8.41 16.26 33.75
CA VAL A 351 8.55 16.78 32.39
C VAL A 351 7.43 17.78 32.12
N GLN A 352 7.77 19.06 32.20
CA GLN A 352 6.84 20.17 32.02
C GLN A 352 6.36 20.16 30.56
N VAL A 353 5.06 19.91 30.34
CA VAL A 353 4.44 19.92 29.00
C VAL A 353 4.65 21.30 28.36
N ASP A 354 5.27 21.35 27.18
CA ASP A 354 5.39 22.60 26.42
C ASP A 354 4.05 22.90 25.73
N PHE A 355 3.15 23.56 26.46
CA PHE A 355 1.85 23.97 25.94
C PHE A 355 1.95 24.83 24.68
N GLY A 356 3.06 25.55 24.48
CA GLY A 356 3.27 26.30 23.23
C GLY A 356 3.51 25.39 22.03
N ALA A 357 4.18 24.25 22.21
CA ALA A 357 4.33 23.24 21.16
C ALA A 357 2.98 22.53 20.89
N VAL A 358 2.17 22.31 21.93
CA VAL A 358 0.81 21.76 21.79
C VAL A 358 -0.07 22.71 20.99
N GLU A 359 -0.08 24.01 21.31
CA GLU A 359 -0.84 25.03 20.57
C GLU A 359 -0.41 25.11 19.10
N VAL A 360 0.89 24.98 18.80
CA VAL A 360 1.39 24.89 17.41
C VAL A 360 0.79 23.68 16.70
N VAL A 361 0.94 22.48 17.27
CA VAL A 361 0.46 21.25 16.60
C VAL A 361 -1.06 21.27 16.47
N GLN A 362 -1.79 21.77 17.46
CA GLN A 362 -3.23 21.98 17.38
C GLN A 362 -3.60 22.94 16.22
N CYS A 363 -2.88 24.07 16.09
CA CYS A 363 -3.05 25.01 14.99
C CYS A 363 -2.79 24.36 13.63
N LEU A 364 -1.74 23.53 13.51
CA LEU A 364 -1.41 22.78 12.29
C LEU A 364 -2.50 21.78 11.90
N ILE A 365 -3.17 21.16 12.88
CA ILE A 365 -4.28 20.24 12.64
C ILE A 365 -5.53 21.01 12.20
N GLU A 366 -5.96 22.00 12.98
CA GLU A 366 -7.22 22.72 12.76
C GLU A 366 -7.20 23.60 11.50
N HIS A 367 -6.05 24.16 11.17
CA HIS A 367 -5.87 25.06 10.01
C HIS A 367 -5.00 24.42 8.92
N HIS A 368 -4.91 23.09 8.88
CA HIS A 368 -4.04 22.33 7.97
C HIS A 368 -4.13 22.83 6.53
N ASN A 369 -5.34 22.82 5.94
CA ASN A 369 -5.55 23.26 4.56
C ASN A 369 -5.09 24.71 4.38
N ALA A 370 -5.49 25.62 5.25
CA ALA A 370 -5.07 27.02 5.13
C ALA A 370 -3.55 27.19 5.23
N ILE A 371 -2.83 26.37 6.02
CA ILE A 371 -1.38 26.50 6.21
C ILE A 371 -0.59 25.90 5.05
N PHE A 372 -1.02 24.73 4.54
CA PHE A 372 -0.24 23.94 3.56
C PHE A 372 -0.77 24.03 2.12
N THR A 373 -2.00 24.49 1.87
CA THR A 373 -2.47 24.76 0.50
C THR A 373 -2.25 26.22 0.13
N ASP A 374 -1.71 26.46 -1.07
CA ASP A 374 -1.56 27.81 -1.61
C ASP A 374 -2.93 28.39 -1.95
N ALA A 375 -3.49 29.17 -1.02
CA ALA A 375 -4.53 30.15 -1.31
C ALA A 375 -4.00 31.35 -2.12
N GLU A 376 -3.09 31.11 -3.08
CA GLU A 376 -2.68 32.02 -4.14
C GLU A 376 -2.85 31.35 -5.52
N GLU A 377 -3.97 30.68 -5.74
CA GLU A 377 -4.59 30.68 -7.08
C GLU A 377 -6.12 30.85 -7.07
N THR A 378 -6.74 31.08 -5.91
CA THR A 378 -8.19 31.35 -5.81
C THR A 378 -8.53 32.30 -4.67
N SER A 379 -8.14 33.57 -4.82
CA SER A 379 -8.95 34.76 -4.47
C SER A 379 -8.05 35.98 -4.26
N SER A 380 -8.10 36.93 -5.20
CA SER A 380 -7.95 38.40 -5.02
C SER A 380 -7.24 39.04 -6.22
N GLN A 381 -7.86 39.11 -7.40
CA GLN A 381 -7.45 40.14 -8.39
C GLN A 381 -8.47 40.56 -9.47
N VAL A 382 -9.76 40.19 -9.40
CA VAL A 382 -10.77 40.70 -10.39
C VAL A 382 -11.97 41.43 -9.76
N MET A 383 -12.14 41.43 -8.44
CA MET A 383 -13.38 41.92 -7.80
C MET A 383 -13.29 43.27 -7.07
N ALA A 384 -12.33 44.16 -7.40
CA ALA A 384 -12.21 45.44 -6.69
C ALA A 384 -11.74 46.67 -7.50
N ARG A 385 -11.82 46.64 -8.84
CA ARG A 385 -11.51 47.83 -9.68
C ARG A 385 -12.49 48.17 -10.80
N SER A 386 -13.69 47.57 -10.84
CA SER A 386 -14.73 47.92 -11.83
C SER A 386 -16.08 48.35 -11.26
N TYR A 387 -16.20 48.61 -9.95
CA TYR A 387 -17.49 48.92 -9.31
C TYR A 387 -17.81 50.40 -9.11
N LEU A 388 -16.92 51.34 -9.50
CA LEU A 388 -17.20 52.78 -9.37
C LEU A 388 -17.59 53.49 -10.68
N SER A 389 -17.57 52.81 -11.83
CA SER A 389 -17.89 53.43 -13.13
C SER A 389 -19.22 52.95 -13.74
N ILE A 390 -19.88 51.95 -13.15
CA ILE A 390 -21.10 51.32 -13.71
C ILE A 390 -22.39 51.82 -13.02
N ILE A 391 -22.29 52.46 -11.85
CA ILE A 391 -23.46 52.94 -11.09
C ILE A 391 -24.10 54.21 -11.70
N LEU A 392 -23.40 54.92 -12.61
CA LEU A 392 -23.94 56.13 -13.25
C LEU A 392 -24.62 55.88 -14.61
N SER A 393 -24.52 54.69 -15.19
CA SER A 393 -25.03 54.39 -16.55
C SER A 393 -26.28 53.50 -16.58
N THR A 394 -26.75 52.99 -15.45
CA THR A 394 -27.89 52.04 -15.37
C THR A 394 -29.19 52.66 -14.86
N LEU A 395 -29.37 53.99 -14.99
CA LEU A 395 -30.61 54.68 -14.58
C LEU A 395 -31.51 55.15 -15.74
N LEU A 396 -31.19 54.85 -17.00
CA LEU A 396 -31.91 55.45 -18.14
C LEU A 396 -32.43 54.50 -19.22
N LEU A 397 -32.34 53.18 -19.06
CA LEU A 397 -32.82 52.25 -20.09
C LEU A 397 -33.61 51.08 -19.48
N PHE A 398 -34.58 51.41 -18.64
CA PHE A 398 -35.78 50.57 -18.52
C PHE A 398 -36.83 51.08 -19.52
N LEU A 399 -37.41 50.13 -20.25
CA LEU A 399 -38.46 50.21 -21.30
C LEU A 399 -37.92 50.36 -22.73
N PRO A 400 -38.08 49.34 -23.62
CA PRO A 400 -39.25 48.46 -23.68
C PRO A 400 -38.96 46.95 -23.51
N LEU A 401 -40.03 46.30 -23.04
CA LEU A 401 -40.24 44.88 -22.79
C LEU A 401 -40.42 44.10 -24.11
N LEU A 402 -40.12 42.79 -24.07
CA LEU A 402 -40.41 41.77 -25.11
C LEU A 402 -39.72 41.93 -26.47
N THR A 403 -38.53 41.37 -26.60
CA THR A 403 -38.23 40.48 -27.75
C THR A 403 -37.44 39.28 -27.24
N ALA A 404 -37.57 38.19 -27.99
CA ALA A 404 -37.26 36.81 -27.67
C ALA A 404 -35.94 36.56 -26.91
N ALA A 405 -35.98 35.51 -26.10
CA ALA A 405 -34.82 34.77 -25.69
C ALA A 405 -33.98 34.40 -26.91
N GLU A 406 -32.76 34.92 -26.97
CA GLU A 406 -31.64 34.23 -27.58
C GLU A 406 -30.52 34.25 -26.54
N ALA A 407 -30.59 33.28 -25.63
CA ALA A 407 -29.38 32.80 -25.01
C ALA A 407 -28.49 32.33 -26.16
N GLU A 408 -27.29 32.90 -26.30
CA GLU A 408 -26.25 32.27 -27.11
C GLU A 408 -26.05 30.85 -26.58
N TRP A 409 -26.63 29.88 -27.29
CA TRP A 409 -26.45 28.46 -27.05
C TRP A 409 -24.99 28.14 -27.35
N LYS A 410 -24.13 28.17 -26.33
CA LYS A 410 -22.89 27.39 -26.39
C LYS A 410 -23.32 25.93 -26.47
N PRO A 411 -22.85 25.16 -27.48
CA PRO A 411 -23.24 23.75 -27.59
C PRO A 411 -22.96 23.05 -26.27
N LYS A 412 -23.94 22.30 -25.75
CA LYS A 412 -23.71 21.41 -24.63
C LYS A 412 -22.59 20.48 -25.06
N LYS A 413 -21.43 20.57 -24.41
CA LYS A 413 -20.25 19.75 -24.72
C LYS A 413 -20.45 18.29 -24.32
N PHE A 414 -21.36 18.06 -23.36
CA PHE A 414 -21.66 16.78 -22.75
C PHE A 414 -23.18 16.56 -22.69
N PRO A 415 -23.65 15.31 -22.64
CA PRO A 415 -22.89 14.07 -22.44
C PRO A 415 -22.15 13.58 -23.68
N VAL A 416 -21.16 12.70 -23.52
CA VAL A 416 -20.47 11.98 -24.61
C VAL A 416 -20.44 10.49 -24.26
N VAL A 417 -20.81 9.63 -25.22
CA VAL A 417 -20.77 8.18 -25.08
C VAL A 417 -19.89 7.61 -26.18
N VAL A 418 -18.94 6.76 -25.82
CA VAL A 418 -18.04 6.07 -26.76
C VAL A 418 -17.99 4.59 -26.42
N SER A 419 -18.16 3.70 -27.39
CA SER A 419 -18.04 2.25 -27.18
C SER A 419 -17.30 1.55 -28.31
N THR A 420 -16.63 0.45 -27.99
CA THR A 420 -16.04 -0.44 -28.99
C THR A 420 -17.11 -1.06 -29.88
N TRP A 421 -16.75 -1.31 -31.14
CA TRP A 421 -17.59 -1.93 -32.18
C TRP A 421 -18.81 -1.10 -32.57
N SER A 422 -19.53 -1.56 -33.60
CA SER A 422 -20.77 -0.95 -34.11
C SER A 422 -21.99 -1.35 -33.27
N PHE A 423 -21.86 -1.35 -31.94
CA PHE A 423 -22.92 -1.71 -30.99
C PHE A 423 -23.86 -0.52 -30.72
N ILE A 424 -24.54 -0.10 -31.78
CA ILE A 424 -25.38 1.11 -31.81
C ILE A 424 -26.43 1.12 -30.68
N GLU A 425 -27.14 0.01 -30.46
CA GLU A 425 -28.17 -0.05 -29.42
C GLU A 425 -27.61 0.07 -27.99
N ALA A 426 -26.39 -0.42 -27.76
CA ALA A 426 -25.70 -0.29 -26.48
C ALA A 426 -25.31 1.18 -26.22
N ALA A 427 -24.70 1.84 -27.21
CA ALA A 427 -24.39 3.27 -27.15
C ALA A 427 -25.66 4.12 -26.95
N ARG A 428 -26.75 3.80 -27.66
CA ARG A 428 -28.05 4.49 -27.53
C ARG A 428 -28.70 4.26 -26.16
N ALA A 429 -28.50 3.09 -25.54
CA ALA A 429 -28.98 2.82 -24.18
C ALA A 429 -28.25 3.68 -23.16
N ALA A 430 -26.92 3.74 -23.22
CA ALA A 430 -26.11 4.63 -22.38
C ALA A 430 -26.47 6.11 -22.59
N TRP A 431 -26.62 6.54 -23.86
CA TRP A 431 -27.03 7.90 -24.20
C TRP A 431 -28.38 8.26 -23.57
N ARG A 432 -29.38 7.40 -23.70
CA ARG A 432 -30.71 7.62 -23.10
C ARG A 432 -30.64 7.70 -21.58
N ALA A 433 -29.77 6.93 -20.93
CA ALA A 433 -29.60 6.96 -19.48
C ALA A 433 -28.99 8.29 -19.02
N VAL A 434 -27.87 8.70 -19.64
CA VAL A 434 -27.16 9.92 -19.28
C VAL A 434 -27.92 11.19 -19.69
N ASP A 435 -28.66 11.14 -20.80
CA ASP A 435 -29.51 12.26 -21.21
C ASP A 435 -30.71 12.46 -20.25
N LYS A 436 -31.20 11.39 -19.63
CA LYS A 436 -32.20 11.49 -18.54
C LYS A 436 -31.62 11.97 -17.21
N GLY A 437 -30.31 12.16 -17.11
CA GLY A 437 -29.63 12.67 -15.91
C GLY A 437 -29.04 11.58 -15.01
N SER A 438 -28.87 10.35 -15.52
CA SER A 438 -28.09 9.33 -14.80
C SER A 438 -26.61 9.71 -14.75
N SER A 439 -25.90 9.26 -13.71
CA SER A 439 -24.45 9.41 -13.61
C SER A 439 -23.70 8.68 -14.72
N ALA A 440 -22.43 9.03 -14.94
CA ALA A 440 -21.58 8.33 -15.91
C ALA A 440 -21.51 6.81 -15.65
N VAL A 441 -21.37 6.40 -14.38
CA VAL A 441 -21.33 4.98 -13.98
C VAL A 441 -22.63 4.27 -14.32
N GLU A 442 -23.78 4.85 -13.98
CA GLU A 442 -25.10 4.25 -14.28
C GLU A 442 -25.32 4.13 -15.79
N ALA A 443 -24.90 5.13 -16.57
CA ALA A 443 -25.01 5.10 -18.02
C ALA A 443 -24.13 4.01 -18.65
N VAL A 444 -22.90 3.82 -18.17
CA VAL A 444 -22.03 2.70 -18.57
C VAL A 444 -22.70 1.36 -18.26
N VAL A 445 -23.26 1.20 -17.06
CA VAL A 445 -23.94 -0.02 -16.64
C VAL A 445 -25.13 -0.32 -17.55
N GLU A 446 -25.97 0.67 -17.85
CA GLU A 446 -27.12 0.49 -18.74
C GLU A 446 -26.71 0.18 -20.18
N GLY A 447 -25.67 0.84 -20.71
CA GLY A 447 -25.14 0.56 -22.05
C GLY A 447 -24.57 -0.84 -22.20
N CYS A 448 -23.71 -1.26 -21.27
CA CYS A 448 -23.13 -2.60 -21.29
C CYS A 448 -24.20 -3.68 -21.03
N SER A 449 -25.15 -3.43 -20.12
CA SER A 449 -26.25 -4.37 -19.84
C SER A 449 -27.13 -4.59 -21.07
N ALA A 450 -27.42 -3.51 -21.82
CA ALA A 450 -28.17 -3.63 -23.07
C ALA A 450 -27.43 -4.50 -24.08
N CYS A 451 -26.10 -4.45 -24.10
CA CYS A 451 -25.29 -5.30 -24.97
C CYS A 451 -25.28 -6.77 -24.55
N GLU A 452 -25.20 -7.04 -23.24
CA GLU A 452 -25.33 -8.38 -22.67
C GLU A 452 -26.71 -8.98 -23.00
N GLU A 453 -27.79 -8.19 -22.89
CA GLU A 453 -29.15 -8.64 -23.17
C GLU A 453 -29.41 -8.88 -24.66
N LEU A 454 -28.99 -7.94 -25.52
CA LEU A 454 -29.16 -8.04 -26.97
C LEU A 454 -28.22 -9.06 -27.60
N ARG A 455 -27.23 -9.56 -26.84
CA ARG A 455 -26.12 -10.36 -27.34
C ARG A 455 -25.49 -9.68 -28.54
N CYS A 456 -24.92 -8.48 -28.32
CA CYS A 456 -24.19 -7.78 -29.39
C CYS A 456 -23.28 -8.76 -30.11
N ASP A 457 -23.36 -8.80 -31.45
CA ASP A 457 -22.69 -9.73 -32.38
C ASP A 457 -22.84 -11.25 -32.09
N GLY A 458 -23.68 -11.61 -31.12
CA GLY A 458 -23.93 -12.97 -30.67
C GLY A 458 -22.93 -13.50 -29.65
N THR A 459 -21.94 -12.69 -29.22
CA THR A 459 -20.83 -13.18 -28.40
C THR A 459 -20.74 -12.59 -26.99
N VAL A 460 -21.34 -11.44 -26.73
CA VAL A 460 -21.40 -10.80 -25.39
C VAL A 460 -22.67 -11.22 -24.63
N GLY A 461 -22.55 -11.53 -23.34
CA GLY A 461 -23.67 -11.88 -22.47
C GLY A 461 -24.08 -13.37 -22.50
N PRO A 462 -25.29 -13.71 -22.04
CA PRO A 462 -25.80 -15.07 -22.05
C PRO A 462 -25.88 -15.62 -23.47
N GLY A 463 -25.43 -16.86 -23.67
CA GLY A 463 -25.35 -17.51 -24.97
C GLY A 463 -24.16 -17.06 -25.81
N GLY A 464 -23.28 -16.24 -25.24
CA GLY A 464 -22.01 -15.89 -25.84
C GLY A 464 -21.04 -17.07 -25.89
N SER A 465 -19.77 -16.76 -26.06
CA SER A 465 -18.74 -17.74 -26.37
C SER A 465 -18.51 -18.76 -25.23
N PRO A 466 -18.66 -20.08 -25.50
CA PRO A 466 -18.47 -21.11 -24.50
C PRO A 466 -16.99 -21.42 -24.28
N ASN A 467 -16.63 -21.90 -23.09
CA ASN A 467 -15.32 -22.49 -22.81
C ASN A 467 -15.21 -23.93 -23.40
N GLU A 468 -14.06 -24.59 -23.25
CA GLU A 468 -13.87 -25.98 -23.76
C GLU A 468 -14.82 -27.02 -23.11
N ASN A 469 -15.46 -26.69 -21.99
CA ASN A 469 -16.49 -27.52 -21.36
C ASN A 469 -17.92 -27.22 -21.88
N GLY A 470 -18.07 -26.24 -22.78
CA GLY A 470 -19.37 -25.85 -23.34
C GLY A 470 -20.12 -24.85 -22.47
N GLU A 471 -19.46 -24.25 -21.48
CA GLU A 471 -20.09 -23.33 -20.53
C GLU A 471 -19.78 -21.88 -20.87
N THR A 472 -20.81 -21.03 -20.82
CA THR A 472 -20.68 -19.59 -20.95
C THR A 472 -20.36 -18.95 -19.59
N MET A 473 -19.29 -18.16 -19.54
CA MET A 473 -18.83 -17.44 -18.34
C MET A 473 -18.60 -15.97 -18.69
N LEU A 474 -18.86 -15.07 -17.75
CA LEU A 474 -18.73 -13.63 -17.95
C LEU A 474 -17.58 -13.03 -17.13
N ASP A 475 -16.86 -12.12 -17.77
CA ASP A 475 -15.92 -11.21 -17.15
C ASP A 475 -16.44 -9.77 -17.34
N ALA A 476 -16.47 -8.96 -16.30
CA ALA A 476 -16.92 -7.58 -16.39
C ALA A 476 -16.20 -6.66 -15.40
N LEU A 477 -16.15 -5.37 -15.75
CA LEU A 477 -15.49 -4.29 -15.03
C LEU A 477 -16.34 -3.03 -15.12
N VAL A 478 -16.47 -2.29 -14.02
CA VAL A 478 -16.88 -0.88 -14.03
C VAL A 478 -15.91 -0.07 -13.19
N MET A 479 -15.57 1.13 -13.65
CA MET A 479 -14.68 2.06 -12.97
C MET A 479 -15.27 3.46 -13.00
N ASP A 480 -15.33 4.08 -11.83
CA ASP A 480 -15.67 5.49 -11.65
C ASP A 480 -14.38 6.32 -11.71
N GLY A 481 -14.26 7.22 -12.68
CA GLY A 481 -13.08 8.07 -12.85
C GLY A 481 -12.96 9.17 -11.80
N VAL A 482 -14.04 9.48 -11.06
CA VAL A 482 -14.05 10.51 -10.01
C VAL A 482 -13.49 9.93 -8.71
N THR A 483 -13.99 8.78 -8.30
CA THR A 483 -13.61 8.15 -7.02
C THR A 483 -12.43 7.19 -7.17
N MET A 484 -12.08 6.82 -8.41
CA MET A 484 -11.15 5.74 -8.74
C MET A 484 -11.61 4.38 -8.21
N GLU A 485 -12.87 4.24 -7.80
CA GLU A 485 -13.44 2.97 -7.38
C GLU A 485 -13.64 2.06 -8.59
N VAL A 486 -13.40 0.77 -8.36
CA VAL A 486 -13.50 -0.26 -9.36
C VAL A 486 -14.26 -1.44 -8.77
N GLY A 487 -15.22 -1.95 -9.54
CA GLY A 487 -15.84 -3.24 -9.28
C GLY A 487 -15.67 -4.15 -10.49
N ALA A 488 -15.35 -5.41 -10.24
CA ALA A 488 -15.11 -6.39 -11.27
C ALA A 488 -15.57 -7.79 -10.86
N VAL A 489 -15.97 -8.57 -11.86
CA VAL A 489 -16.26 -10.00 -11.73
C VAL A 489 -15.52 -10.76 -12.82
N ALA A 490 -14.95 -11.91 -12.47
CA ALA A 490 -14.16 -12.72 -13.40
C ALA A 490 -14.58 -14.19 -13.37
N ALA A 491 -14.60 -14.84 -14.52
CA ALA A 491 -15.07 -16.22 -14.70
C ALA A 491 -16.43 -16.48 -14.02
N MET A 492 -17.30 -15.47 -13.98
CA MET A 492 -18.57 -15.54 -13.27
C MET A 492 -19.53 -16.47 -14.00
N ARG A 493 -20.16 -17.36 -13.25
CA ARG A 493 -21.13 -18.33 -13.74
C ARG A 493 -22.54 -17.93 -13.33
N TYR A 494 -23.54 -18.48 -14.01
CA TYR A 494 -24.94 -18.51 -13.55
C TYR A 494 -25.72 -17.20 -13.39
N VAL A 495 -25.10 -16.05 -13.63
CA VAL A 495 -25.72 -14.72 -13.53
C VAL A 495 -25.55 -14.03 -14.87
N LYS A 496 -26.65 -13.57 -15.46
CA LYS A 496 -26.69 -13.03 -16.83
C LYS A 496 -26.12 -11.61 -16.96
N ASP A 497 -26.29 -10.79 -15.93
CA ASP A 497 -25.94 -9.36 -15.96
C ASP A 497 -24.54 -9.19 -15.33
N GLY A 498 -23.51 -9.31 -16.15
CA GLY A 498 -22.11 -9.26 -15.72
C GLY A 498 -21.71 -7.88 -15.21
N ILE A 499 -22.00 -6.84 -15.98
CA ILE A 499 -21.66 -5.45 -15.63
C ILE A 499 -22.41 -4.99 -14.37
N ARG A 500 -23.67 -5.42 -14.18
CA ARG A 500 -24.41 -5.11 -12.94
C ARG A 500 -23.79 -5.81 -11.74
N ALA A 501 -23.34 -7.06 -11.89
CA ALA A 501 -22.61 -7.73 -10.82
C ALA A 501 -21.32 -6.99 -10.45
N ALA A 502 -20.55 -6.53 -11.45
CA ALA A 502 -19.37 -5.68 -11.24
C ALA A 502 -19.72 -4.38 -10.50
N TRP A 503 -20.81 -3.71 -10.89
CA TRP A 503 -21.29 -2.51 -10.20
C TRP A 503 -21.71 -2.78 -8.74
N LEU A 504 -22.34 -3.93 -8.47
CA LEU A 504 -22.66 -4.34 -7.10
C LEU A 504 -21.40 -4.63 -6.27
N VAL A 505 -20.34 -5.19 -6.87
CA VAL A 505 -19.03 -5.37 -6.21
C VAL A 505 -18.46 -4.02 -5.79
N MET A 506 -18.48 -3.04 -6.69
CA MET A 506 -18.02 -1.67 -6.40
C MET A 506 -18.81 -1.03 -5.27
N LYS A 507 -20.15 -1.18 -5.29
CA LYS A 507 -21.06 -0.47 -4.39
C LYS A 507 -21.20 -1.11 -3.00
N TYR A 508 -21.12 -2.43 -2.92
CA TYR A 508 -21.49 -3.19 -1.72
C TYR A 508 -20.39 -4.08 -1.17
N SER A 509 -19.16 -3.97 -1.69
CA SER A 509 -18.00 -4.64 -1.14
C SER A 509 -16.83 -3.67 -0.97
N ARG A 510 -15.84 -4.05 -0.16
CA ARG A 510 -14.54 -3.35 -0.11
C ARG A 510 -13.50 -3.96 -1.05
N HIS A 511 -13.91 -4.97 -1.82
CA HIS A 511 -13.04 -5.66 -2.75
C HIS A 511 -13.24 -5.10 -4.15
N THR A 512 -12.16 -5.10 -4.93
CA THR A 512 -12.21 -4.64 -6.32
C THR A 512 -12.71 -5.72 -7.27
N LEU A 513 -12.34 -6.98 -7.05
CA LEU A 513 -12.62 -8.07 -7.96
C LEU A 513 -13.04 -9.32 -7.21
N LEU A 514 -14.14 -9.95 -7.65
CA LEU A 514 -14.55 -11.29 -7.23
C LEU A 514 -14.47 -12.25 -8.42
N ALA A 515 -14.25 -13.54 -8.17
CA ALA A 515 -14.09 -14.52 -9.24
C ALA A 515 -14.89 -15.81 -9.02
N GLY A 516 -15.18 -16.49 -10.13
CA GLY A 516 -15.80 -17.82 -10.16
C GLY A 516 -17.18 -17.86 -9.52
N GLU A 517 -17.47 -18.96 -8.83
CA GLU A 517 -18.75 -19.16 -8.15
C GLU A 517 -18.94 -18.22 -6.94
N GLY A 518 -17.85 -17.73 -6.35
CA GLY A 518 -17.91 -16.73 -5.28
C GLY A 518 -18.51 -15.41 -5.78
N ALA A 519 -18.13 -14.98 -7.00
CA ALA A 519 -18.75 -13.83 -7.65
C ALA A 519 -20.24 -14.05 -7.91
N SER A 520 -20.62 -15.23 -8.39
CA SER A 520 -22.02 -15.62 -8.63
C SER A 520 -22.85 -15.58 -7.34
N ALA A 521 -22.33 -16.19 -6.26
CA ALA A 521 -23.01 -16.24 -4.97
C ALA A 521 -23.21 -14.83 -4.39
N PHE A 522 -22.20 -13.97 -4.50
CA PHE A 522 -22.30 -12.57 -4.11
C PHE A 522 -23.39 -11.84 -4.93
N ALA A 523 -23.32 -11.91 -6.26
CA ALA A 523 -24.29 -11.28 -7.15
C ALA A 523 -25.75 -11.69 -6.86
N ILE A 524 -25.99 -12.99 -6.64
CA ILE A 524 -27.31 -13.52 -6.29
C ILE A 524 -27.74 -13.01 -4.91
N SER A 525 -26.84 -12.98 -3.92
CA SER A 525 -27.15 -12.46 -2.58
C SER A 525 -27.50 -10.97 -2.58
N MET A 526 -27.00 -10.21 -3.57
CA MET A 526 -27.31 -8.80 -3.79
C MET A 526 -28.59 -8.58 -4.62
N GLY A 527 -29.29 -9.65 -5.01
CA GLY A 527 -30.61 -9.59 -5.66
C GLY A 527 -30.61 -9.81 -7.17
N LEU A 528 -29.48 -10.15 -7.80
CA LEU A 528 -29.47 -10.55 -9.21
C LEU A 528 -30.08 -11.95 -9.40
N PRO A 529 -30.82 -12.19 -10.51
CA PRO A 529 -31.44 -13.49 -10.75
C PRO A 529 -30.38 -14.57 -11.02
N GLY A 530 -30.55 -15.73 -10.39
CA GLY A 530 -29.69 -16.90 -10.57
C GLY A 530 -29.91 -17.94 -9.47
N PRO A 531 -29.26 -19.12 -9.56
CA PRO A 531 -28.39 -19.54 -10.66
C PRO A 531 -29.19 -19.97 -11.91
N MET A 532 -28.72 -19.61 -13.11
CA MET A 532 -29.30 -20.05 -14.39
C MET A 532 -28.25 -20.59 -15.36
N ASN A 533 -28.64 -21.42 -16.33
CA ASN A 533 -27.72 -21.81 -17.40
C ASN A 533 -27.57 -20.65 -18.38
N LEU A 534 -26.34 -20.15 -18.53
CA LEU A 534 -26.04 -19.06 -19.46
C LEU A 534 -25.84 -19.55 -20.91
N SER A 535 -25.82 -20.84 -21.18
CA SER A 535 -25.58 -21.38 -22.53
C SER A 535 -26.84 -21.28 -23.40
N SER A 536 -26.68 -20.93 -24.67
CA SER A 536 -27.75 -20.95 -25.68
C SER A 536 -27.61 -22.13 -26.65
N PRO A 537 -28.68 -22.49 -27.41
CA PRO A 537 -28.58 -23.50 -28.45
C PRO A 537 -27.47 -23.23 -29.47
N GLU A 538 -27.24 -21.96 -29.81
CA GLU A 538 -26.15 -21.57 -30.73
C GLU A 538 -24.77 -21.82 -30.11
N SER A 539 -24.57 -21.45 -28.83
CA SER A 539 -23.29 -21.69 -28.13
C SER A 539 -22.99 -23.19 -27.98
N LEU A 540 -24.01 -24.00 -27.67
CA LEU A 540 -23.88 -25.45 -27.56
C LEU A 540 -23.59 -26.10 -28.90
N LYS A 541 -24.20 -25.58 -29.99
CA LYS A 541 -23.89 -26.03 -31.35
C LYS A 541 -22.44 -25.71 -31.72
N LYS A 542 -21.98 -24.47 -31.51
CA LYS A 542 -20.58 -24.07 -31.73
C LYS A 542 -19.61 -25.01 -31.00
N TRP A 543 -19.92 -25.35 -29.76
CA TRP A 543 -19.12 -26.28 -28.96
C TRP A 543 -19.18 -27.73 -29.45
N SER A 544 -20.35 -28.21 -29.88
CA SER A 544 -20.50 -29.54 -30.48
C SER A 544 -19.67 -29.66 -31.76
N ASP A 545 -19.79 -28.68 -32.66
CA ASP A 545 -19.04 -28.62 -33.92
C ASP A 545 -17.52 -28.60 -33.65
N TRP A 546 -17.07 -27.86 -32.64
CA TRP A 546 -15.67 -27.84 -32.21
C TRP A 546 -15.18 -29.16 -31.62
N LYS A 547 -16.01 -29.85 -30.83
CA LYS A 547 -15.71 -31.19 -30.31
C LYS A 547 -15.63 -32.23 -31.42
N GLU A 548 -16.53 -32.18 -32.39
CA GLU A 548 -16.50 -33.02 -33.59
C GLU A 548 -15.22 -32.77 -34.40
N ASN A 549 -14.73 -31.52 -34.41
CA ASN A 549 -13.43 -31.15 -34.97
C ASN A 549 -12.23 -31.44 -34.03
N ARG A 550 -12.35 -32.45 -33.15
CA ARG A 550 -11.30 -32.89 -32.22
C ARG A 550 -10.73 -31.76 -31.36
N CYS A 551 -11.58 -30.83 -30.93
CA CYS A 551 -11.21 -29.73 -30.06
C CYS A 551 -10.09 -28.84 -30.63
N GLN A 552 -10.18 -28.52 -31.92
CA GLN A 552 -9.25 -27.62 -32.62
C GLN A 552 -9.99 -26.48 -33.32
N PRO A 553 -9.41 -25.26 -33.34
CA PRO A 553 -8.18 -24.88 -32.65
C PRO A 553 -8.40 -24.73 -31.13
N ASN A 554 -7.34 -24.80 -30.31
CA ASN A 554 -7.45 -24.62 -28.85
C ASN A 554 -6.26 -23.85 -28.25
N PHE A 555 -6.41 -23.45 -26.98
CA PHE A 555 -5.43 -22.65 -26.24
C PHE A 555 -4.38 -23.49 -25.49
N ARG A 556 -4.31 -24.81 -25.70
CA ARG A 556 -3.38 -25.69 -25.01
C ARG A 556 -2.06 -25.76 -25.78
N LYS A 557 -0.95 -25.42 -25.12
CA LYS A 557 0.40 -25.47 -25.70
C LYS A 557 1.23 -26.58 -25.06
N ASN A 558 2.07 -27.25 -25.85
CA ASN A 558 3.05 -28.26 -25.38
C ASN A 558 2.44 -29.47 -24.65
N VAL A 559 1.24 -29.89 -25.05
CA VAL A 559 0.53 -31.02 -24.44
C VAL A 559 0.03 -32.03 -25.49
N VAL A 560 -0.30 -33.24 -25.04
CA VAL A 560 -0.95 -34.29 -25.82
C VAL A 560 -2.31 -34.61 -25.18
N PRO A 561 -3.41 -34.66 -25.97
CA PRO A 561 -4.71 -35.08 -25.48
C PRO A 561 -4.79 -36.60 -25.30
N ALA A 562 -5.41 -37.09 -24.23
CA ALA A 562 -5.66 -38.52 -24.04
C ALA A 562 -6.66 -39.09 -25.08
N ASN A 563 -7.76 -38.38 -25.35
CA ASN A 563 -8.86 -38.87 -26.21
C ASN A 563 -9.19 -37.91 -27.37
N GLY A 564 -8.18 -37.24 -27.95
CA GLY A 564 -8.38 -36.17 -28.94
C GLY A 564 -8.87 -34.84 -28.36
N CYS A 565 -9.69 -34.89 -27.31
CA CYS A 565 -10.23 -33.75 -26.58
C CYS A 565 -9.96 -33.92 -25.07
N GLY A 566 -8.72 -33.63 -24.62
CA GLY A 566 -8.31 -33.77 -23.22
C GLY A 566 -8.58 -35.16 -22.58
N PRO A 567 -8.40 -35.29 -21.24
CA PRO A 567 -7.52 -34.44 -20.44
C PRO A 567 -6.12 -34.39 -21.08
N TYR A 568 -5.50 -33.22 -21.01
CA TYR A 568 -4.22 -32.95 -21.65
C TYR A 568 -3.07 -33.27 -20.69
N LYS A 569 -2.03 -33.93 -21.19
CA LYS A 569 -0.80 -34.19 -20.44
C LYS A 569 0.36 -33.46 -21.09
N PRO A 570 1.37 -33.00 -20.33
CA PRO A 570 2.61 -32.50 -20.91
C PRO A 570 3.18 -33.52 -21.90
N LYS A 571 3.75 -33.05 -23.02
CA LYS A 571 4.54 -33.93 -23.89
C LYS A 571 5.73 -34.45 -23.08
N ASP A 572 5.87 -35.77 -22.96
CA ASP A 572 7.04 -36.40 -22.32
C ASP A 572 8.29 -36.08 -23.13
N GLY A 573 8.98 -35.03 -22.71
CA GLY A 573 10.31 -34.64 -23.12
C GLY A 573 10.85 -33.83 -21.95
N GLY A 574 11.84 -34.39 -21.24
CA GLY A 574 12.56 -33.64 -20.23
C GLY A 574 12.98 -32.29 -20.79
N ILE A 575 13.03 -31.27 -19.94
CA ILE A 575 13.80 -30.08 -20.25
C ILE A 575 15.25 -30.56 -20.33
N ASP A 576 15.66 -31.06 -21.49
CA ASP A 576 17.06 -31.19 -21.81
C ASP A 576 17.53 -29.75 -22.04
N VAL A 577 18.08 -29.16 -20.99
CA VAL A 577 18.91 -27.95 -21.10
C VAL A 577 20.24 -28.41 -21.72
N SER A 578 20.19 -29.04 -22.88
CA SER A 578 21.34 -29.15 -23.75
C SER A 578 21.37 -27.85 -24.55
N THR A 579 22.50 -27.18 -24.43
CA THR A 579 22.90 -25.99 -25.16
C THR A 579 22.63 -26.15 -26.66
N GLU A 580 21.45 -25.74 -27.10
CA GLU A 580 21.21 -25.32 -28.47
C GLU A 580 21.03 -23.81 -28.48
N SER A 581 21.85 -23.20 -29.31
CA SER A 581 21.92 -21.80 -29.69
C SER A 581 20.59 -21.08 -29.66
N CYS A 582 20.63 -19.80 -29.26
CA CYS A 582 19.60 -18.80 -29.54
C CYS A 582 19.43 -18.61 -31.06
N GLU A 583 18.89 -19.60 -31.75
CA GLU A 583 18.26 -19.42 -33.04
C GLU A 583 16.75 -19.45 -32.81
N MET A 584 16.09 -18.35 -33.18
CA MET A 584 14.64 -18.30 -33.23
C MET A 584 14.14 -19.32 -34.26
N GLY A 585 13.85 -20.53 -33.78
CA GLY A 585 13.20 -21.56 -34.57
C GLY A 585 11.76 -21.15 -34.87
N THR A 586 11.57 -20.56 -36.04
CA THR A 586 10.29 -20.49 -36.75
C THR A 586 9.81 -21.92 -37.03
N ILE A 587 8.95 -22.46 -36.16
CA ILE A 587 8.07 -23.57 -36.52
C ILE A 587 6.66 -23.00 -36.65
N GLU A 588 6.36 -22.58 -37.89
CA GLU A 588 5.05 -22.31 -38.42
C GLU A 588 4.12 -23.52 -38.20
N TYR A 589 3.05 -23.32 -37.46
CA TYR A 589 1.74 -23.48 -38.08
C TYR A 589 1.10 -22.09 -38.03
N ARG A 590 0.94 -21.44 -39.20
CA ARG A 590 -0.02 -20.34 -39.36
C ARG A 590 -1.43 -20.91 -39.14
N LEU A 591 -1.77 -21.19 -37.89
CA LEU A 591 -3.16 -21.23 -37.49
C LEU A 591 -3.66 -19.78 -37.63
N PRO A 592 -4.85 -19.55 -38.20
CA PRO A 592 -5.47 -18.23 -38.11
C PRO A 592 -5.48 -17.81 -36.64
N PRO A 593 -5.30 -16.52 -36.34
CA PRO A 593 -5.23 -16.07 -34.96
C PRO A 593 -6.47 -16.60 -34.20
N LEU A 594 -6.22 -17.25 -33.06
CA LEU A 594 -7.26 -17.85 -32.21
C LEU A 594 -8.32 -16.80 -31.80
N VAL A 595 -7.92 -15.53 -31.82
CA VAL A 595 -8.72 -14.35 -31.59
C VAL A 595 -8.85 -13.57 -32.90
N GLY A 596 -10.07 -13.21 -33.28
CA GLY A 596 -10.36 -12.45 -34.52
C GLY A 596 -11.68 -11.69 -34.44
N PRO A 597 -12.07 -10.93 -35.48
CA PRO A 597 -13.23 -10.03 -35.45
C PRO A 597 -14.58 -10.70 -35.15
N HIS A 598 -14.66 -12.02 -35.33
CA HIS A 598 -15.87 -12.82 -35.11
C HIS A 598 -15.75 -13.73 -33.87
N ASN A 599 -14.69 -13.53 -33.07
CA ASN A 599 -14.31 -14.39 -31.94
C ASN A 599 -13.65 -13.59 -30.79
N HIS A 600 -13.86 -12.27 -30.76
CA HIS A 600 -13.32 -11.38 -29.75
C HIS A 600 -14.43 -10.56 -29.11
N ASP A 601 -14.88 -11.04 -27.96
CA ASP A 601 -16.26 -10.88 -27.52
C ASP A 601 -16.35 -9.80 -26.46
N THR A 602 -16.05 -8.55 -26.80
CA THR A 602 -15.90 -7.50 -25.77
C THR A 602 -16.56 -6.20 -26.18
N ILE A 603 -17.49 -5.74 -25.34
CA ILE A 603 -17.89 -4.34 -25.30
C ILE A 603 -17.09 -3.63 -24.22
N SER A 604 -16.41 -2.55 -24.57
CA SER A 604 -15.88 -1.56 -23.64
C SER A 604 -16.50 -0.21 -23.96
N MET A 605 -16.88 0.55 -22.93
CA MET A 605 -17.59 1.81 -23.05
C MET A 605 -17.00 2.86 -22.11
N ALA A 606 -16.90 4.09 -22.60
CA ALA A 606 -16.60 5.28 -21.83
C ALA A 606 -17.77 6.25 -21.93
N VAL A 607 -18.19 6.83 -20.81
CA VAL A 607 -19.24 7.85 -20.76
C VAL A 607 -18.72 9.06 -20.02
N ILE A 608 -18.94 10.24 -20.59
CA ILE A 608 -18.83 11.53 -19.92
C ILE A 608 -20.24 12.05 -19.70
N ASP A 609 -20.63 12.24 -18.43
CA ASP A 609 -21.98 12.70 -18.11
C ASP A 609 -22.16 14.21 -18.25
N LYS A 610 -23.38 14.69 -17.98
CA LYS A 610 -23.74 16.11 -18.09
C LYS A 610 -22.95 17.03 -17.16
N MET A 611 -22.39 16.48 -16.08
CA MET A 611 -21.53 17.21 -15.14
C MET A 611 -20.07 17.20 -15.58
N GLY A 612 -19.73 16.41 -16.60
CA GLY A 612 -18.37 16.21 -17.07
C GLY A 612 -17.67 15.04 -16.40
N HIS A 613 -18.37 14.23 -15.59
CA HIS A 613 -17.77 13.11 -14.91
C HIS A 613 -17.58 11.91 -15.84
N ILE A 614 -16.46 11.21 -15.71
CA ILE A 614 -16.05 10.11 -16.60
C ILE A 614 -16.17 8.78 -15.88
N ALA A 615 -16.80 7.81 -16.53
CA ALA A 615 -16.79 6.42 -16.11
C ALA A 615 -16.54 5.51 -17.30
N VAL A 616 -16.01 4.32 -17.02
CA VAL A 616 -15.81 3.28 -18.02
C VAL A 616 -16.31 1.93 -17.53
N GLY A 617 -16.60 1.04 -18.48
CA GLY A 617 -16.91 -0.34 -18.17
C GLY A 617 -16.69 -1.27 -19.34
N THR A 618 -16.56 -2.54 -19.02
CA THR A 618 -16.33 -3.63 -19.97
C THR A 618 -17.16 -4.83 -19.59
N SER A 619 -17.69 -5.54 -20.59
CA SER A 619 -18.26 -6.88 -20.43
C SER A 619 -17.82 -7.79 -21.58
N THR A 620 -17.51 -9.05 -21.24
CA THR A 620 -17.02 -10.04 -22.19
C THR A 620 -17.29 -11.47 -21.76
N ASN A 621 -17.45 -12.36 -22.73
CA ASN A 621 -17.42 -13.80 -22.51
C ASN A 621 -15.99 -14.38 -22.59
N GLY A 622 -15.01 -13.56 -22.95
CA GLY A 622 -13.64 -13.98 -23.25
C GLY A 622 -13.55 -14.88 -24.49
N ALA A 623 -12.36 -15.39 -24.78
CA ALA A 623 -12.14 -16.16 -26.00
C ALA A 623 -12.97 -17.46 -26.08
N THR A 624 -13.53 -17.74 -27.26
CA THR A 624 -14.26 -19.00 -27.53
C THR A 624 -13.36 -20.22 -27.38
N PHE A 625 -13.85 -21.23 -26.67
CA PHE A 625 -13.15 -22.46 -26.29
C PHE A 625 -11.94 -22.23 -25.37
N LYS A 626 -11.95 -21.12 -24.63
CA LYS A 626 -10.98 -20.87 -23.56
C LYS A 626 -10.94 -22.02 -22.56
N ILE A 627 -9.79 -22.19 -21.92
CA ILE A 627 -9.62 -23.13 -20.80
C ILE A 627 -10.54 -22.68 -19.65
N PRO A 628 -11.24 -23.58 -18.94
CA PRO A 628 -12.13 -23.20 -17.86
C PRO A 628 -11.33 -22.49 -16.76
N GLY A 629 -11.85 -21.34 -16.30
CA GLY A 629 -11.14 -20.45 -15.37
C GLY A 629 -10.19 -19.45 -16.02
N ARG A 630 -10.01 -19.44 -17.36
CA ARG A 630 -9.30 -18.36 -18.05
C ARG A 630 -10.06 -17.06 -17.89
N VAL A 631 -9.34 -16.05 -17.43
CA VAL A 631 -9.78 -14.66 -17.32
C VAL A 631 -8.99 -13.83 -18.32
N GLY A 632 -9.67 -13.02 -19.13
CA GLY A 632 -9.03 -12.11 -20.09
C GLY A 632 -8.65 -10.77 -19.48
N ASP A 633 -8.43 -9.77 -20.33
CA ASP A 633 -8.27 -8.38 -19.93
C ASP A 633 -9.59 -7.76 -19.43
N GLY A 634 -10.73 -8.27 -19.88
CA GLY A 634 -12.08 -7.79 -19.58
C GLY A 634 -12.33 -7.24 -18.17
N PRO A 635 -12.00 -7.97 -17.09
CA PRO A 635 -12.25 -7.54 -15.72
C PRO A 635 -11.05 -6.81 -15.08
N ILE A 636 -10.01 -6.46 -15.86
CA ILE A 636 -8.75 -5.90 -15.37
C ILE A 636 -8.68 -4.40 -15.67
N ALA A 637 -8.85 -3.58 -14.63
CA ALA A 637 -8.68 -2.13 -14.72
C ALA A 637 -7.28 -1.78 -15.27
N GLY A 638 -7.25 -0.85 -16.23
CA GLY A 638 -6.05 -0.44 -16.93
C GLY A 638 -5.76 -1.29 -18.16
N SER A 639 -6.27 -2.51 -18.25
CA SER A 639 -6.19 -3.30 -19.47
C SER A 639 -7.38 -3.06 -20.39
N SER A 640 -8.56 -3.57 -20.00
CA SER A 640 -9.77 -3.48 -20.83
C SER A 640 -10.38 -2.10 -20.82
N ALA A 641 -10.38 -1.43 -19.67
CA ALA A 641 -10.87 -0.07 -19.54
C ALA A 641 -10.17 0.66 -18.40
N TYR A 642 -10.07 1.98 -18.53
CA TYR A 642 -9.56 2.87 -17.48
C TYR A 642 -10.15 4.27 -17.62
N ALA A 643 -10.49 4.90 -16.50
CA ALA A 643 -10.99 6.27 -16.47
C ALA A 643 -10.27 7.08 -15.39
N ASP A 644 -10.08 8.36 -15.67
CA ASP A 644 -9.67 9.36 -14.70
C ASP A 644 -10.33 10.69 -15.08
N ASP A 645 -11.11 11.27 -14.16
CA ASP A 645 -11.93 12.46 -14.41
C ASP A 645 -11.09 13.69 -14.82
N GLU A 646 -9.83 13.74 -14.40
CA GLU A 646 -8.93 14.84 -14.72
C GLU A 646 -8.33 14.75 -16.13
N VAL A 647 -8.47 13.59 -16.79
CA VAL A 647 -7.75 13.27 -18.03
C VAL A 647 -8.67 12.76 -19.13
N GLY A 648 -9.40 11.67 -18.90
CA GLY A 648 -10.12 10.94 -19.95
C GLY A 648 -10.43 9.50 -19.60
N GLY A 649 -10.97 8.77 -20.57
CA GLY A 649 -11.27 7.34 -20.50
C GLY A 649 -10.73 6.56 -21.71
N CYS A 650 -10.57 5.26 -21.52
CA CYS A 650 -10.23 4.33 -22.58
C CYS A 650 -11.02 3.02 -22.43
N GLY A 651 -11.38 2.43 -23.56
CA GLY A 651 -11.88 1.06 -23.68
C GLY A 651 -11.10 0.26 -24.73
N ALA A 652 -10.89 -1.02 -24.48
CA ALA A 652 -10.09 -1.92 -25.32
C ALA A 652 -10.85 -3.18 -25.72
N THR A 653 -10.37 -3.81 -26.78
CA THR A 653 -10.84 -5.10 -27.32
C THR A 653 -9.69 -5.73 -28.11
N GLY A 654 -9.51 -7.05 -28.13
CA GLY A 654 -8.35 -7.72 -28.75
C GLY A 654 -7.89 -8.91 -27.93
N ASP A 655 -6.83 -9.60 -28.35
CA ASP A 655 -6.29 -10.75 -27.60
C ASP A 655 -6.01 -10.40 -26.11
N GLY A 656 -6.97 -10.73 -25.25
CA GLY A 656 -6.96 -10.32 -23.85
C GLY A 656 -5.74 -10.81 -23.08
N ASP A 657 -5.14 -11.94 -23.48
CA ASP A 657 -3.93 -12.48 -22.86
C ASP A 657 -2.67 -11.68 -23.22
N ILE A 658 -2.67 -11.02 -24.39
CA ILE A 658 -1.61 -10.08 -24.80
C ILE A 658 -1.92 -8.69 -24.23
N MET A 659 -3.15 -8.20 -24.37
CA MET A 659 -3.57 -6.86 -23.92
C MET A 659 -3.25 -6.65 -22.43
N MET A 660 -3.57 -7.62 -21.57
CA MET A 660 -3.32 -7.52 -20.12
C MET A 660 -1.84 -7.40 -19.72
N ARG A 661 -0.91 -7.79 -20.61
CA ARG A 661 0.53 -7.68 -20.35
C ARG A 661 1.05 -6.25 -20.49
N PHE A 662 0.29 -5.39 -21.17
CA PHE A 662 0.71 -4.03 -21.50
C PHE A 662 -0.17 -2.94 -20.89
N LEU A 663 -1.32 -3.30 -20.31
CA LEU A 663 -2.28 -2.35 -19.71
C LEU A 663 -2.57 -1.16 -20.65
N PRO A 664 -3.04 -1.41 -21.89
CA PRO A 664 -3.10 -0.39 -22.92
C PRO A 664 -3.99 0.78 -22.54
N CYS A 665 -5.11 0.57 -21.85
CA CYS A 665 -5.97 1.68 -21.46
C CYS A 665 -5.39 2.58 -20.37
N TYR A 666 -4.66 2.01 -19.40
CA TYR A 666 -3.87 2.81 -18.47
C TYR A 666 -2.81 3.62 -19.22
N GLN A 667 -2.08 2.99 -20.15
CA GLN A 667 -1.07 3.68 -20.96
C GLN A 667 -1.69 4.79 -21.82
N VAL A 668 -2.87 4.60 -22.41
CA VAL A 668 -3.58 5.62 -23.18
C VAL A 668 -3.92 6.82 -22.31
N VAL A 669 -4.59 6.59 -21.17
CA VAL A 669 -4.96 7.67 -20.24
C VAL A 669 -3.72 8.40 -19.75
N GLU A 670 -2.65 7.68 -19.40
CA GLU A 670 -1.44 8.34 -18.91
C GLU A 670 -0.66 9.10 -20.00
N SER A 671 -0.71 8.62 -21.24
CA SER A 671 -0.16 9.37 -22.39
C SER A 671 -0.96 10.66 -22.64
N MET A 672 -2.29 10.62 -22.48
CA MET A 672 -3.13 11.82 -22.51
C MET A 672 -2.82 12.77 -21.35
N ARG A 673 -2.55 12.25 -20.14
CA ARG A 673 -2.11 13.07 -19.00
C ARG A 673 -0.81 13.83 -19.31
N GLN A 674 0.08 13.21 -20.07
CA GLN A 674 1.33 13.82 -20.53
C GLN A 674 1.15 14.80 -21.70
N GLY A 675 -0.09 15.04 -22.14
CA GLY A 675 -0.44 16.03 -23.15
C GLY A 675 -0.60 15.47 -24.57
N MET A 676 -0.55 14.14 -24.76
CA MET A 676 -0.86 13.56 -26.07
C MET A 676 -2.35 13.67 -26.37
N LYS A 677 -2.69 13.84 -27.66
CA LYS A 677 -4.08 13.77 -28.11
C LYS A 677 -4.58 12.31 -28.09
N PRO A 678 -5.91 12.08 -27.99
CA PRO A 678 -6.48 10.72 -27.98
C PRO A 678 -5.95 9.81 -29.09
N GLU A 679 -5.82 10.31 -30.33
CA GLU A 679 -5.34 9.54 -31.47
C GLU A 679 -3.87 9.11 -31.32
N GLU A 680 -3.02 10.02 -30.86
CA GLU A 680 -1.59 9.76 -30.65
C GLU A 680 -1.37 8.78 -29.49
N ALA A 681 -2.10 8.99 -28.39
CA ALA A 681 -2.07 8.11 -27.22
C ALA A 681 -2.53 6.68 -27.56
N ALA A 682 -3.63 6.55 -28.29
CA ALA A 682 -4.15 5.26 -28.76
C ALA A 682 -3.13 4.54 -29.65
N LYS A 683 -2.54 5.24 -30.63
CA LYS A 683 -1.54 4.68 -31.54
C LYS A 683 -0.26 4.26 -30.80
N ASP A 684 0.21 5.05 -29.84
CA ASP A 684 1.41 4.69 -29.05
C ASP A 684 1.19 3.40 -28.25
N ALA A 685 0.05 3.28 -27.56
CA ALA A 685 -0.30 2.10 -26.77
C ALA A 685 -0.36 0.83 -27.65
N VAL A 686 -1.07 0.87 -28.78
CA VAL A 686 -1.18 -0.25 -29.72
C VAL A 686 0.19 -0.60 -30.34
N SER A 687 0.97 0.41 -30.74
CA SER A 687 2.31 0.21 -31.34
C SER A 687 3.29 -0.45 -30.37
N ARG A 688 3.21 -0.16 -29.06
CA ARG A 688 4.04 -0.83 -28.03
C ARG A 688 3.82 -2.33 -28.01
N ILE A 689 2.57 -2.76 -28.14
CA ILE A 689 2.20 -4.18 -28.20
C ILE A 689 2.71 -4.79 -29.50
N ALA A 690 2.42 -4.13 -30.65
CA ALA A 690 2.83 -4.60 -31.97
C ALA A 690 4.35 -4.84 -32.09
N ARG A 691 5.16 -3.98 -31.46
CA ARG A 691 6.63 -4.15 -31.43
C ARG A 691 7.10 -5.44 -30.76
N LYS A 692 6.32 -5.98 -29.82
CA LYS A 692 6.65 -7.21 -29.08
C LYS A 692 5.91 -8.42 -29.62
N PHE A 693 4.70 -8.22 -30.14
CA PHE A 693 3.83 -9.25 -30.68
C PHE A 693 3.31 -8.80 -32.05
N PRO A 694 4.08 -8.92 -33.15
CA PRO A 694 3.70 -8.37 -34.45
C PRO A 694 2.41 -8.96 -35.04
N ASP A 695 2.05 -10.17 -34.65
CA ASP A 695 0.86 -10.88 -35.14
C ASP A 695 -0.35 -10.75 -34.20
N PHE A 696 -0.25 -9.93 -33.13
CA PHE A 696 -1.38 -9.75 -32.23
C PHE A 696 -2.55 -9.05 -32.94
N VAL A 697 -3.74 -9.18 -32.37
CA VAL A 697 -4.93 -8.49 -32.85
C VAL A 697 -5.52 -7.72 -31.68
N GLY A 698 -5.80 -6.43 -31.87
CA GLY A 698 -6.42 -5.62 -30.84
C GLY A 698 -6.65 -4.18 -31.24
N ALA A 699 -7.43 -3.48 -30.42
CA ALA A 699 -7.84 -2.12 -30.61
C ALA A 699 -8.12 -1.44 -29.27
N VAL A 700 -8.00 -0.12 -29.28
CA VAL A 700 -8.42 0.76 -28.19
C VAL A 700 -9.21 1.93 -28.76
N VAL A 701 -10.15 2.43 -27.97
CA VAL A 701 -10.81 3.71 -28.17
C VAL A 701 -10.54 4.59 -26.97
N ALA A 702 -10.09 5.81 -27.23
CA ALA A 702 -9.73 6.82 -26.24
C ALA A 702 -10.73 7.98 -26.32
N VAL A 703 -11.06 8.57 -25.18
CA VAL A 703 -11.80 9.83 -25.06
C VAL A 703 -11.13 10.71 -24.02
N ASP A 704 -10.83 11.97 -24.33
CA ASP A 704 -10.29 12.92 -23.36
C ASP A 704 -11.41 13.60 -22.55
N LYS A 705 -11.04 14.31 -21.48
CA LYS A 705 -11.95 15.12 -20.66
C LYS A 705 -12.67 16.23 -21.42
N ASN A 706 -12.30 16.49 -22.67
CA ASN A 706 -12.95 17.43 -23.55
C ASN A 706 -13.94 16.76 -24.51
N GLY A 707 -14.14 15.44 -24.41
CA GLY A 707 -14.99 14.68 -25.32
C GLY A 707 -14.36 14.42 -26.69
N SER A 708 -13.10 14.80 -26.91
CA SER A 708 -12.38 14.41 -28.13
C SER A 708 -12.06 12.93 -28.06
N HIS A 709 -12.34 12.19 -29.13
CA HIS A 709 -12.18 10.74 -29.13
C HIS A 709 -11.41 10.27 -30.37
N ALA A 710 -10.74 9.12 -30.25
CA ALA A 710 -10.08 8.46 -31.37
C ALA A 710 -9.89 6.97 -31.08
N GLY A 711 -9.76 6.15 -32.12
CA GLY A 711 -9.39 4.75 -31.99
C GLY A 711 -8.07 4.43 -32.68
N ALA A 712 -7.41 3.37 -32.22
CA ALA A 712 -6.27 2.75 -32.88
C ALA A 712 -6.44 1.24 -32.83
N CYS A 713 -5.99 0.53 -33.87
CA CYS A 713 -6.05 -0.92 -33.93
C CYS A 713 -4.83 -1.52 -34.63
N HIS A 714 -4.67 -2.83 -34.48
CA HIS A 714 -3.65 -3.63 -35.15
C HIS A 714 -4.22 -5.01 -35.47
N GLY A 715 -3.86 -5.56 -36.63
CA GLY A 715 -4.28 -6.90 -37.07
C GLY A 715 -5.72 -7.02 -37.60
N TRP A 716 -6.56 -5.98 -37.47
CA TRP A 716 -7.92 -5.94 -38.01
C TRP A 716 -8.43 -4.52 -38.31
N THR A 717 -9.52 -4.41 -39.06
CA THR A 717 -10.29 -3.16 -39.13
C THR A 717 -11.19 -3.07 -37.90
N PHE A 718 -11.04 -1.99 -37.14
CA PHE A 718 -11.81 -1.74 -35.94
C PHE A 718 -12.89 -0.69 -36.20
N GLN A 719 -14.04 -0.85 -35.57
CA GLN A 719 -15.09 0.16 -35.55
C GLN A 719 -15.41 0.55 -34.11
N TYR A 720 -15.82 1.78 -33.87
CA TYR A 720 -16.34 2.22 -32.58
C TYR A 720 -17.52 3.16 -32.77
N SER A 721 -18.43 3.16 -31.81
CA SER A 721 -19.68 3.93 -31.83
C SER A 721 -19.55 5.14 -30.92
N VAL A 722 -20.08 6.29 -31.35
CA VAL A 722 -20.06 7.54 -30.57
C VAL A 722 -21.41 8.23 -30.64
N GLN A 723 -21.81 8.85 -29.54
CA GLN A 723 -22.89 9.83 -29.53
C GLN A 723 -22.48 11.04 -28.68
N ASP A 724 -22.64 12.23 -29.24
CA ASP A 724 -22.47 13.53 -28.58
C ASP A 724 -23.66 14.45 -28.88
N PRO A 725 -23.79 15.62 -28.21
CA PRO A 725 -25.00 16.45 -28.31
C PRO A 725 -25.21 17.11 -29.67
N ASN A 726 -24.21 17.08 -30.56
CA ASN A 726 -24.27 17.60 -31.92
C ASN A 726 -24.67 16.52 -32.94
N MET A 727 -24.90 15.28 -32.50
CA MET A 727 -25.32 14.16 -33.34
C MET A 727 -26.82 13.85 -33.13
N ASP A 728 -27.56 13.63 -34.23
CA ASP A 728 -28.97 13.22 -34.15
C ASP A 728 -29.15 11.80 -33.58
N ASP A 729 -28.18 10.91 -33.87
CA ASP A 729 -28.12 9.53 -33.38
C ASP A 729 -26.66 9.07 -33.32
N VAL A 730 -26.43 7.86 -32.80
CA VAL A 730 -25.10 7.23 -32.71
C VAL A 730 -24.44 7.13 -34.09
N GLN A 731 -23.18 7.56 -34.20
CA GLN A 731 -22.34 7.42 -35.39
C GLN A 731 -21.27 6.35 -35.19
N VAL A 732 -20.90 5.66 -36.28
CA VAL A 732 -19.85 4.63 -36.28
C VAL A 732 -18.62 5.14 -37.02
N PHE A 733 -17.48 5.07 -36.36
CA PHE A 733 -16.17 5.44 -36.90
C PHE A 733 -15.38 4.18 -37.23
N THR A 734 -14.67 4.19 -38.35
CA THR A 734 -13.83 3.06 -38.79
C THR A 734 -12.37 3.42 -38.70
N VAL A 735 -11.58 2.54 -38.10
CA VAL A 735 -10.13 2.65 -37.91
C VAL A 735 -9.48 1.51 -38.68
N LEU A 736 -8.49 1.86 -39.50
CA LEU A 736 -7.70 0.90 -40.27
C LEU A 736 -6.45 0.50 -39.46
N PRO A 737 -5.99 -0.77 -39.58
CA PRO A 737 -4.85 -1.31 -38.84
C PRO A 737 -3.50 -0.69 -39.22
#